data_AF-A0A2E7VDB4-F1
#
_entry.id   AF-A0A2E7VDB4-F1
#
_cell.length_a   1.000
_cell.length_b   1.000
_cell.length_c   1.000
_cell.angle_alpha   90.00
_cell.angle_beta   90.00
_cell.angle_gamma   90.00
#
_symmetry.space_group_name_H-M   'P 1'
#
loop_
_entity.id
_entity.type
_entity.pdbx_description
1 polymer ?
#
loop_
_entity_poly.entity_id
_entity_poly.type
_entity_poly.pdbx_seq_one_letter_code
_entity_poly.pdbx_strand_id
1 'polypeptide(L)'
;MKDATKRFRDCVWLLIAQALGAFNDNATKAMLPALAATLFIAKGYDPVEAANEADRVNQRVSLMLIVPFVLFGPLAGWLSDRFSKRKVTSVALFAQVVGLAILCFGMGFELFYLSLAGFFLLAVQSAMLSPAKKGILKELVGSQKLGMAVGWMEMLTMVGILAGAFAGAKAFDSLVASEGGWRAGLFVSAAVGVLAVFSWIIFRPTPEVAPRSKKPFTAAVLYSHFKDLGNLWKMRPLRLAALGDAWFWAFGTFFYLVLVKLAGEMTGGGVGMASLYGFWFLLLGVGIMVGSLTVAYVNKGRVDLGLVPLGAVIMPFILFSMTSLNPLEGTFKYCCVGLGMSGAFFFVPLNAFLQDRAGEERRGRVVAASNLLTNLLVIVIIGFHAYLSNVLELAAQQELLVMAVPSALLAVYVMYLLPEAFFRTLATLVSGIFYRVKLSGTENLPREGGVLLICNHVSYADPVLLGANAPRDVQFLAFSGLAESRIVRMVFRLTSTIPVSPIRAKDAIVQASTRLSEGEAICIFPEGGISRMGPLMGFKKGFELIARKGGVPVVPTYLDGAWGSIFSFSGGKFFRKWPRKLPYPVRLHIGQPIPAKVAKTDRVRQAIQRLSCEAFAERSEIRRPLPDARLPVKICAIEQFRRER
;
A
#
# COMPACT_ATOMS: atom_id res chain seq x y z
N MET A 1 -19.35 22.25 20.32
CA MET A 1 -18.42 21.99 21.45
C MET A 1 -18.84 20.73 22.20
N LYS A 2 -18.23 19.58 21.89
CA LYS A 2 -18.01 18.41 22.77
C LYS A 2 -17.16 17.35 22.02
N ASP A 3 -16.10 17.80 21.33
CA ASP A 3 -14.98 16.92 21.04
C ASP A 3 -14.15 16.89 22.33
N ALA A 4 -14.59 16.08 23.31
CA ALA A 4 -13.69 15.62 24.34
C ALA A 4 -12.49 15.03 23.60
N THR A 5 -11.30 15.60 23.83
CA THR A 5 -10.09 15.37 23.03
C THR A 5 -9.84 13.88 22.82
N LYS A 6 -10.32 13.34 21.69
CA LYS A 6 -10.14 11.93 21.32
C LYS A 6 -8.65 11.63 21.28
N ARG A 7 -8.17 10.84 22.24
CA ARG A 7 -6.74 10.60 22.40
C ARG A 7 -6.37 9.36 21.61
N PHE A 8 -5.28 9.43 20.88
CA PHE A 8 -4.72 8.25 20.21
C PHE A 8 -4.43 7.11 21.21
N ARG A 9 -4.12 7.46 22.47
CA ARG A 9 -3.95 6.49 23.56
C ARG A 9 -5.15 5.55 23.73
N ASP A 10 -6.36 6.01 23.42
CA ASP A 10 -7.59 5.24 23.62
C ASP A 10 -7.70 4.05 22.64
N CYS A 11 -7.01 4.11 21.50
CA CYS A 11 -6.96 2.98 20.57
C CYS A 11 -5.81 2.00 20.85
N VAL A 12 -4.83 2.34 21.69
CA VAL A 12 -3.65 1.48 21.95
C VAL A 12 -4.05 0.11 22.50
N TRP A 13 -5.03 0.06 23.39
CA TRP A 13 -5.54 -1.19 23.96
C TRP A 13 -6.13 -2.13 22.89
N LEU A 14 -6.89 -1.56 21.95
CA LEU A 14 -7.41 -2.29 20.80
C LEU A 14 -6.28 -2.80 19.89
N LEU A 15 -5.28 -1.95 19.62
CA LEU A 15 -4.15 -2.31 18.77
C LEU A 15 -3.37 -3.51 19.33
N ILE A 16 -3.10 -3.51 20.64
CA ILE A 16 -2.42 -4.61 21.32
C ILE A 16 -3.28 -5.87 21.30
N ALA A 17 -4.56 -5.76 21.69
CA ALA A 17 -5.47 -6.90 21.74
C ALA A 17 -5.64 -7.58 20.37
N GLN A 18 -5.74 -6.77 19.31
CA GLN A 18 -5.81 -7.28 17.94
C GLN A 18 -4.50 -7.95 17.49
N ALA A 19 -3.34 -7.38 17.83
CA ALA A 19 -2.05 -7.97 17.48
C ALA A 19 -1.87 -9.34 18.14
N LEU A 20 -2.23 -9.45 19.43
CA LEU A 20 -2.25 -10.71 20.16
C LEU A 20 -3.27 -11.69 19.59
N GLY A 21 -4.47 -11.22 19.23
CA GLY A 21 -5.49 -12.06 18.60
C GLY A 21 -4.98 -12.67 17.28
N ALA A 22 -4.35 -11.85 16.43
CA ALA A 22 -3.75 -12.30 15.18
C ALA A 22 -2.56 -13.25 15.41
N PHE A 23 -1.75 -13.01 16.44
CA PHE A 23 -0.67 -13.92 16.85
C PHE A 23 -1.23 -15.29 17.24
N ASN A 24 -2.25 -15.32 18.09
CA ASN A 24 -2.84 -16.54 18.62
C ASN A 24 -3.41 -17.44 17.52
N ASP A 25 -4.18 -16.85 16.60
CA ASP A 25 -4.79 -17.56 15.47
C ASP A 25 -3.71 -18.20 14.58
N ASN A 26 -2.64 -17.45 14.29
CA ASN A 26 -1.59 -17.91 13.39
C ASN A 26 -0.61 -18.87 14.06
N ALA A 27 -0.34 -18.73 15.35
CA ALA A 27 0.44 -19.71 16.12
C ALA A 27 -0.27 -21.08 16.14
N THR A 28 -1.59 -21.06 16.40
CA THR A 28 -2.41 -22.27 16.39
C THR A 28 -2.49 -22.86 14.99
N LYS A 29 -2.77 -22.05 13.96
CA LYS A 29 -2.80 -22.50 12.56
C LYS A 29 -1.48 -23.16 12.14
N ALA A 30 -0.36 -22.53 12.49
CA ALA A 30 0.95 -22.94 12.02
C ALA A 30 1.47 -24.22 12.68
N MET A 31 0.93 -24.71 13.80
CA MET A 31 1.36 -26.00 14.36
C MET A 31 0.54 -27.20 13.84
N LEU A 32 -0.70 -26.98 13.37
CA LEU A 32 -1.63 -28.08 13.05
C LEU A 32 -1.16 -29.03 11.93
N PRO A 33 -0.51 -28.56 10.84
CA PRO A 33 0.03 -29.46 9.82
C PRO A 33 1.13 -30.38 10.38
N ALA A 34 2.07 -29.82 11.14
CA ALA A 34 3.14 -30.60 11.77
C ALA A 34 2.59 -31.58 12.83
N LEU A 35 1.59 -31.17 13.60
CA LEU A 35 0.85 -32.07 14.49
C LEU A 35 0.26 -33.24 13.71
N ALA A 36 -0.44 -32.97 12.61
CA ALA A 36 -0.99 -34.04 11.77
C ALA A 36 0.09 -35.01 11.29
N ALA A 37 1.20 -34.51 10.74
CA ALA A 37 2.32 -35.35 10.31
C ALA A 37 2.78 -36.29 11.44
N THR A 38 3.03 -35.75 12.63
CA THR A 38 3.51 -36.53 13.78
C THR A 38 2.53 -37.60 14.23
N LEU A 39 1.22 -37.33 14.15
CA LEU A 39 0.18 -38.28 14.51
C LEU A 39 0.04 -39.40 13.48
N PHE A 40 0.23 -39.13 12.19
CA PHE A 40 0.23 -40.16 11.15
C PHE A 40 1.48 -41.05 11.25
N ILE A 41 2.66 -40.47 11.48
CA ILE A 41 3.89 -41.24 11.75
C ILE A 41 3.70 -42.15 12.96
N ALA A 42 3.11 -41.65 14.05
CA ALA A 42 2.82 -42.44 15.24
C ALA A 42 1.83 -43.60 14.98
N LYS A 43 1.01 -43.51 13.93
CA LYS A 43 0.10 -44.58 13.48
C LYS A 43 0.76 -45.59 12.52
N GLY A 44 2.06 -45.44 12.24
CA GLY A 44 2.82 -46.35 11.37
C GLY A 44 2.82 -45.98 9.89
N TYR A 45 2.36 -44.78 9.53
CA TYR A 45 2.53 -44.26 8.17
C TYR A 45 4.01 -43.99 7.92
N ASP A 46 4.46 -44.18 6.68
CA ASP A 46 5.80 -43.76 6.32
C ASP A 46 5.92 -42.21 6.32
N PRO A 47 7.13 -41.66 6.44
CA PRO A 47 7.36 -40.22 6.50
C PRO A 47 6.77 -39.43 5.32
N VAL A 48 6.78 -39.99 4.11
CA VAL A 48 6.29 -39.32 2.89
C VAL A 48 4.76 -39.31 2.88
N GLU A 49 4.12 -40.42 3.19
CA GLU A 49 2.67 -40.51 3.34
C GLU A 49 2.15 -39.57 4.44
N ALA A 50 2.84 -39.52 5.58
CA ALA A 50 2.49 -38.62 6.68
C ALA A 50 2.61 -37.14 6.29
N ALA A 51 3.63 -36.77 5.50
CA ALA A 51 3.77 -35.41 4.97
C ALA A 51 2.63 -35.05 4.00
N ASN A 52 2.19 -35.98 3.16
CA ASN A 52 1.06 -35.78 2.26
C ASN A 52 -0.26 -35.60 3.03
N GLU A 53 -0.49 -36.40 4.07
CA GLU A 53 -1.66 -36.23 4.95
C GLU A 53 -1.61 -34.91 5.73
N ALA A 54 -0.43 -34.46 6.15
CA ALA A 54 -0.24 -33.15 6.77
C ALA A 54 -0.63 -32.00 5.83
N ASP A 55 -0.29 -32.08 4.54
CA ASP A 55 -0.74 -31.10 3.54
C ASP A 55 -2.27 -31.13 3.37
N ARG A 56 -2.90 -32.31 3.34
CA ARG A 56 -4.37 -32.44 3.32
C ARG A 56 -5.03 -31.80 4.54
N VAL A 57 -4.44 -31.98 5.73
CA VAL A 57 -4.91 -31.30 6.94
C VAL A 57 -4.71 -29.79 6.83
N ASN A 58 -3.58 -29.32 6.32
CA ASN A 58 -3.30 -27.90 6.10
C ASN A 58 -4.34 -27.23 5.17
N GLN A 59 -4.75 -27.92 4.10
CA GLN A 59 -5.81 -27.47 3.19
C GLN A 59 -7.16 -27.34 3.94
N ARG A 60 -7.56 -28.36 4.71
CA ARG A 60 -8.80 -28.36 5.49
C ARG A 60 -8.81 -27.25 6.55
N VAL A 61 -7.73 -27.11 7.31
CA VAL A 61 -7.54 -26.05 8.32
C VAL A 61 -7.61 -24.66 7.67
N SER A 62 -7.00 -24.49 6.49
CA SER A 62 -7.06 -23.23 5.75
C SER A 62 -8.48 -22.90 5.27
N LEU A 63 -9.27 -23.88 4.83
CA LEU A 63 -10.69 -23.67 4.49
C LEU A 63 -11.51 -23.31 5.74
N MET A 64 -11.29 -24.00 6.86
CA MET A 64 -11.98 -23.75 8.12
C MET A 64 -11.75 -22.33 8.65
N LEU A 65 -10.58 -21.74 8.36
CA LEU A 65 -10.31 -20.33 8.69
C LEU A 65 -11.10 -19.34 7.86
N ILE A 66 -11.34 -19.62 6.58
CA ILE A 66 -11.82 -18.63 5.61
C ILE A 66 -13.34 -18.69 5.43
N VAL A 67 -13.91 -19.89 5.44
CA VAL A 67 -15.35 -20.10 5.28
C VAL A 67 -16.18 -19.25 6.26
N PRO A 68 -15.82 -19.13 7.56
CA PRO A 68 -16.54 -18.28 8.50
C PRO A 68 -16.57 -16.79 8.12
N PHE A 69 -15.54 -16.27 7.45
CA PHE A 69 -15.54 -14.88 6.99
C PHE A 69 -16.55 -14.64 5.87
N VAL A 70 -16.78 -15.66 5.03
CA VAL A 70 -17.83 -15.62 4.00
C VAL A 70 -19.20 -15.74 4.65
N LEU A 71 -19.42 -16.77 5.48
CA LEU A 71 -20.75 -17.06 6.04
C LEU A 71 -21.23 -16.01 7.05
N PHE A 72 -20.33 -15.57 7.93
CA PHE A 72 -20.71 -14.73 9.06
C PHE A 72 -20.22 -13.28 8.96
N GLY A 73 -19.45 -12.92 7.94
CA GLY A 73 -19.01 -11.53 7.72
C GLY A 73 -20.16 -10.49 7.75
N PRO A 74 -21.31 -10.72 7.08
CA PRO A 74 -22.45 -9.80 7.15
C PRO A 74 -23.10 -9.72 8.52
N LEU A 75 -23.23 -10.86 9.20
CA LEU A 75 -23.76 -10.93 10.57
C LEU A 75 -22.88 -10.14 11.53
N ALA A 76 -21.55 -10.29 11.42
CA ALA A 76 -20.58 -9.51 12.19
C ALA A 76 -20.73 -8.01 11.95
N GLY A 77 -20.89 -7.60 10.69
CA GLY A 77 -21.14 -6.21 10.31
C GLY A 77 -22.40 -5.66 10.98
N TRP A 78 -23.51 -6.38 10.88
CA TRP A 78 -24.77 -6.00 11.50
C TRP A 78 -24.68 -5.93 13.03
N LEU A 79 -24.05 -6.92 13.67
CA LEU A 79 -23.82 -6.90 15.13
C LEU A 79 -23.01 -5.67 15.55
N SER A 80 -21.96 -5.32 14.80
CA SER A 80 -21.09 -4.16 15.07
C SER A 80 -21.78 -2.81 14.86
N ASP A 81 -22.83 -2.75 14.03
CA ASP A 81 -23.64 -1.56 13.84
C ASP A 81 -24.78 -1.47 14.86
N ARG A 82 -25.39 -2.60 15.24
CA ARG A 82 -26.53 -2.70 16.16
C ARG A 82 -26.15 -2.56 17.63
N PHE A 83 -25.01 -3.11 18.02
CA PHE A 83 -24.52 -3.10 19.39
C PHE A 83 -23.27 -2.21 19.51
N SER A 84 -22.87 -1.92 20.75
CA SER A 84 -21.61 -1.20 20.98
C SER A 84 -20.45 -2.00 20.41
N LYS A 85 -19.62 -1.37 19.55
CA LYS A 85 -18.44 -2.03 18.97
C LYS A 85 -17.47 -2.52 20.03
N ARG A 86 -17.37 -1.83 21.17
CA ARG A 86 -16.61 -2.31 22.33
C ARG A 86 -17.14 -3.65 22.84
N LYS A 87 -18.46 -3.76 23.02
CA LYS A 87 -19.10 -5.00 23.50
C LYS A 87 -18.91 -6.14 22.51
N VAL A 88 -19.13 -5.89 21.22
CA VAL A 88 -18.93 -6.90 20.15
C VAL A 88 -17.48 -7.37 20.11
N THR A 89 -16.51 -6.46 20.15
CA THR A 89 -15.08 -6.79 20.21
C THR A 89 -14.72 -7.58 21.47
N SER A 90 -15.22 -7.19 22.64
CA SER A 90 -14.93 -7.90 23.89
C SER A 90 -15.51 -9.31 23.91
N VAL A 91 -16.74 -9.50 23.40
CA VAL A 91 -17.36 -10.82 23.26
C VAL A 91 -16.59 -11.69 22.27
N ALA A 92 -16.12 -11.12 21.15
CA ALA A 92 -15.27 -11.84 20.21
C ALA A 92 -13.95 -12.27 20.87
N LEU A 93 -13.24 -11.37 21.56
CA LEU A 93 -12.00 -11.74 22.27
C LEU A 93 -12.23 -12.83 23.33
N PHE A 94 -13.36 -12.79 24.04
CA PHE A 94 -13.72 -13.85 24.99
C PHE A 94 -14.03 -15.18 24.28
N ALA A 95 -14.72 -15.14 23.13
CA ALA A 95 -14.95 -16.34 22.32
C ALA A 95 -13.64 -16.99 21.84
N GLN A 96 -12.56 -16.21 21.67
CA GLN A 96 -11.23 -16.74 21.35
C GLN A 96 -10.69 -17.60 22.50
N VAL A 97 -10.86 -17.13 23.75
CA VAL A 97 -10.48 -17.89 24.95
C VAL A 97 -11.27 -19.21 25.02
N VAL A 98 -12.57 -19.17 24.74
CA VAL A 98 -13.42 -20.38 24.73
C VAL A 98 -12.99 -21.35 23.64
N GLY A 99 -12.74 -20.87 22.41
CA GLY A 99 -12.26 -21.72 21.31
C GLY A 99 -10.93 -22.38 21.63
N LEU A 100 -9.98 -21.65 22.23
CA LEU A 100 -8.68 -22.18 22.65
C LEU A 100 -8.82 -23.17 23.82
N ALA A 101 -9.73 -22.93 24.76
CA ALA A 101 -9.99 -23.86 25.86
C ALA A 101 -10.55 -25.19 25.35
N ILE A 102 -11.50 -25.16 24.41
CA ILE A 102 -12.03 -26.36 23.74
C ILE A 102 -10.92 -27.08 22.97
N LEU A 103 -10.06 -26.32 22.30
CA LEU A 103 -8.92 -26.88 21.57
C LEU A 103 -7.91 -27.56 22.52
N CYS A 104 -7.57 -26.93 23.65
CA CYS A 104 -6.71 -27.51 24.67
C CYS A 104 -7.34 -28.76 25.29
N PHE A 105 -8.63 -28.72 25.60
CA PHE A 105 -9.35 -29.90 26.10
C PHE A 105 -9.32 -31.04 25.07
N GLY A 106 -9.59 -30.75 23.80
CA GLY A 106 -9.48 -31.71 22.72
C GLY A 106 -8.09 -32.33 22.62
N MET A 107 -7.03 -31.52 22.73
CA MET A 107 -5.64 -32.01 22.69
C MET A 107 -5.27 -32.84 23.92
N GLY A 108 -5.74 -32.45 25.11
CA GLY A 108 -5.45 -33.15 26.37
C GLY A 108 -6.08 -34.54 26.44
N PHE A 109 -7.22 -34.75 25.78
CA PHE A 109 -7.90 -36.05 25.67
C PHE A 109 -7.68 -36.74 24.32
N GLU A 110 -6.78 -36.23 23.47
CA GLU A 110 -6.46 -36.77 22.14
C GLU A 110 -7.69 -36.86 21.19
N LEU A 111 -8.68 -35.98 21.40
CA LEU A 111 -9.91 -35.90 20.63
C LEU A 111 -9.74 -34.96 19.42
N PHE A 112 -9.23 -35.51 18.32
CA PHE A 112 -8.94 -34.76 17.09
C PHE A 112 -10.08 -33.84 16.61
N TYR A 113 -11.30 -34.38 16.51
CA TYR A 113 -12.46 -33.62 16.02
C TYR A 113 -12.87 -32.49 16.98
N LEU A 114 -12.66 -32.67 18.29
CA LEU A 114 -12.94 -31.63 19.27
C LEU A 114 -11.91 -30.50 19.20
N SER A 115 -10.63 -30.83 19.00
CA SER A 115 -9.57 -29.85 18.74
C SER A 115 -9.88 -29.03 17.49
N LEU A 116 -10.36 -29.69 16.44
CA LEU A 116 -10.74 -29.04 15.18
C LEU A 116 -11.99 -28.15 15.34
N ALA A 117 -12.96 -28.57 16.15
CA ALA A 117 -14.12 -27.74 16.51
C ALA A 117 -13.70 -26.49 17.30
N GLY A 118 -12.78 -26.62 18.25
CA GLY A 118 -12.18 -25.49 18.96
C GLY A 118 -11.50 -24.52 18.01
N PHE A 119 -10.72 -25.03 17.05
CA PHE A 119 -10.08 -24.21 16.01
C PHE A 119 -11.09 -23.50 15.10
N PHE A 120 -12.17 -24.18 14.69
CA PHE A 120 -13.24 -23.58 13.91
C PHE A 120 -13.92 -22.43 14.66
N LEU A 121 -14.10 -22.55 15.98
CA LEU A 121 -14.62 -21.45 16.80
C LEU A 121 -13.69 -20.23 16.81
N LEU A 122 -12.36 -20.42 16.75
CA LEU A 122 -11.40 -19.32 16.57
C LEU A 122 -11.62 -18.60 15.24
N ALA A 123 -11.83 -19.36 14.16
CA ALA A 123 -12.12 -18.78 12.84
C ALA A 123 -13.43 -17.96 12.83
N VAL A 124 -14.50 -18.50 13.43
CA VAL A 124 -15.79 -17.79 13.59
C VAL A 124 -15.61 -16.51 14.40
N GLN A 125 -14.86 -16.59 15.49
CA GLN A 125 -14.54 -15.44 16.32
C GLN A 125 -13.79 -14.36 15.55
N SER A 126 -12.79 -14.71 14.76
CA SER A 126 -12.01 -13.75 13.98
C SER A 126 -12.82 -13.10 12.86
N ALA A 127 -13.75 -13.85 12.25
CA ALA A 127 -14.76 -13.29 11.35
C ALA A 127 -15.66 -12.27 12.06
N MET A 128 -16.09 -12.53 13.30
CA MET A 128 -16.88 -11.60 14.11
C MET A 128 -16.12 -10.32 14.49
N LEU A 129 -14.83 -10.45 14.81
CA LEU A 129 -13.99 -9.36 15.26
C LEU A 129 -13.66 -8.35 14.13
N SER A 130 -13.60 -8.81 12.88
CA SER A 130 -13.06 -8.04 11.75
C SER A 130 -13.81 -6.73 11.44
N PRO A 131 -15.16 -6.70 11.35
CA PRO A 131 -15.88 -5.43 11.15
C PRO A 131 -15.83 -4.51 12.38
N ALA A 132 -15.91 -5.08 13.59
CA ALA A 132 -15.95 -4.34 14.83
C ALA A 132 -14.65 -3.55 15.09
N LYS A 133 -13.48 -4.18 14.88
CA LYS A 133 -12.16 -3.55 15.08
C LYS A 133 -11.91 -2.40 14.10
N LYS A 134 -12.34 -2.52 12.84
CA LYS A 134 -12.19 -1.46 11.83
C LYS A 134 -13.16 -0.30 12.10
N GLY A 135 -14.38 -0.61 12.56
CA GLY A 135 -15.41 0.39 12.84
C GLY A 135 -15.13 1.25 14.08
N ILE A 136 -14.62 0.65 15.16
CA ILE A 136 -14.41 1.35 16.45
C ILE A 136 -13.28 2.39 16.36
N LEU A 137 -12.33 2.21 15.43
CA LEU A 137 -11.15 3.05 15.31
C LEU A 137 -11.49 4.51 14.98
N LYS A 138 -12.41 4.74 14.03
CA LYS A 138 -12.90 6.09 13.69
C LYS A 138 -13.56 6.78 14.87
N GLU A 139 -14.25 6.00 15.70
CA GLU A 139 -14.94 6.51 16.87
C GLU A 139 -13.98 6.89 18.00
N LEU A 140 -12.89 6.14 18.19
CA LEU A 140 -11.88 6.38 19.22
C LEU A 140 -10.94 7.53 18.88
N VAL A 141 -10.45 7.65 17.64
CA VAL A 141 -9.40 8.63 17.28
C VAL A 141 -9.89 9.83 16.46
N GLY A 142 -11.12 9.77 15.94
CA GLY A 142 -11.68 10.80 15.04
C GLY A 142 -11.12 10.73 13.61
N SER A 143 -11.78 11.42 12.67
CA SER A 143 -11.44 11.33 11.24
C SER A 143 -10.02 11.82 10.91
N GLN A 144 -9.52 12.83 11.63
CA GLN A 144 -8.20 13.42 11.37
C GLN A 144 -7.05 12.44 11.64
N LYS A 145 -7.16 11.58 12.66
CA LYS A 145 -6.13 10.61 13.05
C LYS A 145 -6.43 9.18 12.57
N LEU A 146 -7.54 8.97 11.87
CA LEU A 146 -8.00 7.66 11.42
C LEU A 146 -6.96 6.97 10.52
N GLY A 147 -6.39 7.68 9.56
CA GLY A 147 -5.38 7.11 8.66
C GLY A 147 -4.16 6.56 9.40
N MET A 148 -3.66 7.30 10.39
CA MET A 148 -2.55 6.87 11.24
C MET A 148 -2.93 5.65 12.08
N ALA A 149 -4.11 5.66 12.71
CA ALA A 149 -4.56 4.53 13.52
C ALA A 149 -4.76 3.26 12.67
N VAL A 150 -5.35 3.38 11.47
CA VAL A 150 -5.48 2.26 10.52
C VAL A 150 -4.11 1.73 10.13
N GLY A 151 -3.15 2.61 9.83
CA GLY A 151 -1.78 2.20 9.51
C GLY A 151 -1.12 1.37 10.62
N TRP A 152 -1.20 1.85 11.87
CA TRP A 152 -0.68 1.10 13.03
C TRP A 152 -1.40 -0.24 13.22
N MET A 153 -2.72 -0.26 13.07
CA MET A 153 -3.53 -1.47 13.21
C MET A 153 -3.13 -2.54 12.19
N GLU A 154 -3.04 -2.18 10.91
CA GLU A 154 -2.67 -3.13 9.86
C GLU A 154 -1.22 -3.61 10.03
N MET A 155 -0.28 -2.72 10.39
CA MET A 155 1.11 -3.08 10.67
C MET A 155 1.25 -4.07 11.83
N LEU A 156 0.63 -3.77 12.98
CA LEU A 156 0.69 -4.65 14.16
C LEU A 156 -0.02 -5.98 13.92
N THR A 157 -1.07 -5.99 13.10
CA THR A 157 -1.72 -7.24 12.68
C THR A 157 -0.78 -8.10 11.86
N MET A 158 -0.08 -7.50 10.88
CA MET A 158 0.91 -8.20 10.07
C MET A 158 2.04 -8.79 10.93
N VAL A 159 2.57 -8.00 11.88
CA VAL A 159 3.58 -8.48 12.84
C VAL A 159 3.03 -9.65 13.67
N GLY A 160 1.80 -9.54 14.18
CA GLY A 160 1.12 -10.61 14.92
C GLY A 160 1.00 -11.90 14.11
N ILE A 161 0.54 -11.82 12.85
CA ILE A 161 0.41 -12.97 11.94
C ILE A 161 1.76 -13.69 11.78
N LEU A 162 2.81 -12.94 11.45
CA LEU A 162 4.12 -13.49 11.12
C LEU A 162 4.85 -14.04 12.34
N ALA A 163 4.83 -13.27 13.45
CA ALA A 163 5.43 -13.70 14.70
C ALA A 163 4.70 -14.91 15.29
N GLY A 164 3.36 -14.92 15.21
CA GLY A 164 2.54 -16.04 15.66
C GLY A 164 2.85 -17.31 14.89
N ALA A 165 2.82 -17.26 13.56
CA ALA A 165 3.12 -18.41 12.72
C ALA A 165 4.50 -19.00 13.01
N PHE A 166 5.54 -18.17 13.08
CA PHE A 166 6.90 -18.63 13.36
C PHE A 166 7.06 -19.15 14.80
N ALA A 167 6.56 -18.41 15.80
CA ALA A 167 6.70 -18.79 17.21
C ALA A 167 5.93 -20.07 17.52
N GLY A 168 4.69 -20.21 17.03
CA GLY A 168 3.89 -21.41 17.23
C GLY A 168 4.51 -22.64 16.58
N ALA A 169 4.98 -22.50 15.34
CA ALA A 169 5.64 -23.58 14.63
C ALA A 169 6.97 -24.01 15.30
N LYS A 170 7.81 -23.04 15.67
CA LYS A 170 9.08 -23.31 16.36
C LYS A 170 8.89 -23.91 17.74
N ALA A 171 7.90 -23.41 18.50
CA ALA A 171 7.59 -23.95 19.82
C ALA A 171 7.11 -25.40 19.72
N PHE A 172 6.25 -25.72 18.74
CA PHE A 172 5.80 -27.09 18.50
C PHE A 172 6.98 -28.04 18.22
N ASP A 173 7.85 -27.70 17.27
CA ASP A 173 9.01 -28.54 16.94
C ASP A 173 9.98 -28.72 18.11
N SER A 174 10.14 -27.69 18.95
CA SER A 174 11.03 -27.78 20.12
C SER A 174 10.51 -28.74 21.20
N LEU A 175 9.21 -29.03 21.21
CA LEU A 175 8.56 -29.87 22.21
C LEU A 175 8.21 -31.26 21.67
N VAL A 176 7.97 -31.40 20.36
CA VAL A 176 7.42 -32.63 19.79
C VAL A 176 8.35 -33.83 19.96
N ALA A 177 9.66 -33.62 19.94
CA ALA A 177 10.65 -34.68 20.13
C ALA A 177 10.66 -35.25 21.55
N SER A 178 10.43 -34.42 22.58
CA SER A 178 10.43 -34.84 23.99
C SER A 178 9.06 -35.26 24.51
N GLU A 179 7.99 -34.61 24.05
CA GLU A 179 6.65 -34.72 24.64
C GLU A 179 5.64 -35.44 23.74
N GLY A 180 5.98 -35.67 22.47
CA GLY A 180 5.06 -36.18 21.46
C GLY A 180 4.08 -35.11 20.93
N GLY A 181 3.39 -35.44 19.84
CA GLY A 181 2.55 -34.49 19.09
C GLY A 181 1.44 -33.87 19.93
N TRP A 182 0.63 -34.68 20.62
CA TRP A 182 -0.53 -34.19 21.39
C TRP A 182 -0.13 -33.23 22.53
N ARG A 183 0.88 -33.59 23.32
CA ARG A 183 1.33 -32.75 24.45
C ARG A 183 2.05 -31.50 23.96
N ALA A 184 2.86 -31.58 22.91
CA ALA A 184 3.46 -30.41 22.29
C ALA A 184 2.38 -29.42 21.79
N GLY A 185 1.37 -29.93 21.09
CA GLY A 185 0.21 -29.14 20.66
C GLY A 185 -0.55 -28.51 21.83
N LEU A 186 -0.77 -29.28 22.90
CA LEU A 186 -1.43 -28.79 24.12
C LEU A 186 -0.64 -27.65 24.77
N PHE A 187 0.67 -27.78 24.93
CA PHE A 187 1.50 -26.74 25.55
C PHE A 187 1.52 -25.45 24.73
N VAL A 188 1.65 -25.56 23.40
CA VAL A 188 1.57 -24.39 22.51
C VAL A 188 0.18 -23.73 22.62
N SER A 189 -0.88 -24.52 22.59
CA SER A 189 -2.26 -24.02 22.67
C SER A 189 -2.57 -23.40 24.02
N ALA A 190 -2.07 -23.97 25.12
CA ALA A 190 -2.24 -23.46 26.47
C ALA A 190 -1.51 -22.12 26.63
N ALA A 191 -0.28 -22.01 26.14
CA ALA A 191 0.48 -20.76 26.14
C ALA A 191 -0.26 -19.65 25.36
N VAL A 192 -0.77 -19.98 24.17
CA VAL A 192 -1.60 -19.08 23.36
C VAL A 192 -2.93 -18.75 24.05
N GLY A 193 -3.53 -19.70 24.78
CA GLY A 193 -4.71 -19.50 25.62
C GLY A 193 -4.49 -18.46 26.72
N VAL A 194 -3.35 -18.50 27.40
CA VAL A 194 -2.96 -17.48 28.39
C VAL A 194 -2.83 -16.11 27.73
N LEU A 195 -2.21 -16.03 26.54
CA LEU A 195 -2.12 -14.78 25.78
C LEU A 195 -3.50 -14.27 25.33
N ALA A 196 -4.45 -15.15 25.01
CA ALA A 196 -5.82 -14.77 24.68
C ALA A 196 -6.57 -14.17 25.88
N VAL A 197 -6.42 -14.78 27.07
CA VAL A 197 -6.97 -14.23 28.32
C VAL A 197 -6.37 -12.84 28.59
N PHE A 198 -5.06 -12.71 28.45
CA PHE A 198 -4.36 -11.44 28.59
C PHE A 198 -4.86 -10.39 27.60
N SER A 199 -5.04 -10.75 26.33
CA SER A 199 -5.61 -9.89 25.27
C SER A 199 -7.00 -9.37 25.64
N TRP A 200 -7.88 -10.26 26.13
CA TRP A 200 -9.22 -9.87 26.58
C TRP A 200 -9.21 -8.93 27.79
N ILE A 201 -8.30 -9.14 28.75
CA ILE A 201 -8.13 -8.27 29.92
C ILE A 201 -7.59 -6.90 29.51
N ILE A 202 -6.55 -6.86 28.66
CA ILE A 202 -5.94 -5.62 28.15
C ILE A 202 -6.94 -4.77 27.37
N PHE A 203 -7.94 -5.38 26.73
CA PHE A 203 -8.95 -4.65 25.99
C PHE A 203 -9.96 -3.92 26.89
N ARG A 204 -10.13 -4.34 28.16
CA ARG A 204 -11.16 -3.81 29.08
C ARG A 204 -11.13 -2.27 29.25
N PRO A 205 -9.99 -1.58 29.31
CA PRO A 205 -9.95 -0.12 29.46
C PRO A 205 -10.43 0.68 28.24
N THR A 206 -10.66 0.03 27.08
CA THR A 206 -11.11 0.71 25.85
C THR A 206 -12.45 1.44 26.10
N PRO A 207 -12.60 2.72 25.73
CA PRO A 207 -13.84 3.47 25.95
C PRO A 207 -15.06 2.85 25.25
N GLU A 208 -16.24 3.00 25.86
CA GLU A 208 -17.50 2.56 25.23
C GLU A 208 -17.92 3.51 24.12
N VAL A 209 -18.48 2.95 23.05
CA VAL A 209 -19.03 3.73 21.95
C VAL A 209 -20.49 3.39 21.69
N ALA A 210 -21.28 4.41 21.40
CA ALA A 210 -22.69 4.28 21.07
C ALA A 210 -22.91 3.44 19.79
N PRO A 211 -23.96 2.60 19.73
CA PRO A 211 -24.34 1.89 18.52
C PRO A 211 -24.69 2.84 17.37
N ARG A 212 -24.41 2.42 16.13
CA ARG A 212 -24.62 3.24 14.93
C ARG A 212 -26.03 3.08 14.35
N SER A 213 -26.65 1.92 14.55
CA SER A 213 -27.93 1.56 13.96
C SER A 213 -28.85 0.93 15.00
N LYS A 214 -30.15 1.23 14.89
CA LYS A 214 -31.19 0.53 15.64
C LYS A 214 -31.97 -0.51 14.82
N LYS A 215 -31.57 -0.75 13.57
CA LYS A 215 -32.30 -1.64 12.66
C LYS A 215 -32.35 -3.08 13.20
N PRO A 216 -33.53 -3.73 13.20
CA PRO A 216 -33.65 -5.12 13.60
C PRO A 216 -32.91 -6.06 12.63
N PHE A 217 -32.68 -7.29 13.08
CA PHE A 217 -32.11 -8.33 12.21
C PHE A 217 -33.15 -8.73 11.16
N THR A 218 -32.67 -8.95 9.93
CA THR A 218 -33.46 -9.57 8.87
C THR A 218 -32.59 -10.60 8.16
N ALA A 219 -33.20 -11.69 7.66
CA ALA A 219 -32.46 -12.71 6.92
C ALA A 219 -31.70 -12.13 5.70
N ALA A 220 -32.19 -11.02 5.15
CA ALA A 220 -31.54 -10.26 4.08
C ALA A 220 -30.12 -9.78 4.39
N VAL A 221 -29.78 -9.60 5.67
CA VAL A 221 -28.43 -9.24 6.11
C VAL A 221 -27.42 -10.32 5.72
N LEU A 222 -27.78 -11.60 5.83
CA LEU A 222 -26.84 -12.71 5.61
C LEU A 222 -26.33 -12.79 4.17
N TYR A 223 -27.08 -12.25 3.20
CA TYR A 223 -26.70 -12.23 1.79
C TYR A 223 -26.53 -10.83 1.21
N SER A 224 -26.58 -9.77 2.04
CA SER A 224 -26.50 -8.37 1.54
C SER A 224 -25.16 -8.04 0.89
N HIS A 225 -24.07 -8.66 1.36
CA HIS A 225 -22.73 -8.48 0.80
C HIS A 225 -22.58 -8.96 -0.67
N PHE A 226 -23.42 -9.89 -1.15
CA PHE A 226 -23.44 -10.31 -2.55
C PHE A 226 -24.02 -9.21 -3.45
N LYS A 227 -25.00 -8.45 -2.94
CA LYS A 227 -25.50 -7.26 -3.63
C LYS A 227 -24.43 -6.17 -3.70
N ASP A 228 -23.67 -5.97 -2.63
CA ASP A 228 -22.56 -5.01 -2.62
C ASP A 228 -21.43 -5.44 -3.57
N LEU A 229 -21.16 -6.75 -3.69
CA LEU A 229 -20.25 -7.29 -4.70
C LEU A 229 -20.75 -7.03 -6.13
N GLY A 230 -22.05 -7.22 -6.39
CA GLY A 230 -22.67 -6.86 -7.67
C GLY A 230 -22.55 -5.36 -7.99
N ASN A 231 -22.63 -4.49 -6.98
CA ASN A 231 -22.42 -3.05 -7.14
C ASN A 231 -20.95 -2.72 -7.42
N LEU A 232 -20.01 -3.38 -6.73
CA LEU A 232 -18.57 -3.24 -6.97
C LEU A 232 -18.22 -3.61 -8.42
N TRP A 233 -18.84 -4.66 -8.96
CA TRP A 233 -18.58 -5.13 -10.32
C TRP A 233 -18.94 -4.11 -11.42
N LYS A 234 -19.85 -3.17 -11.13
CA LYS A 234 -20.23 -2.07 -12.05
C LYS A 234 -19.18 -0.96 -12.11
N MET A 235 -18.32 -0.85 -11.10
CA MET A 235 -17.33 0.22 -10.98
C MET A 235 -15.96 -0.26 -11.45
N ARG A 236 -15.64 -0.06 -12.74
CA ARG A 236 -14.43 -0.63 -13.37
C ARG A 236 -13.12 -0.34 -12.63
N PRO A 237 -12.79 0.88 -12.16
CA PRO A 237 -11.54 1.11 -11.44
C PRO A 237 -11.48 0.37 -10.11
N LEU A 238 -12.59 0.34 -9.37
CA LEU A 238 -12.67 -0.30 -8.05
C LEU A 238 -12.65 -1.82 -8.14
N ARG A 239 -13.34 -2.42 -9.13
CA ARG A 239 -13.31 -3.89 -9.30
C ARG A 239 -11.93 -4.41 -9.68
N LEU A 240 -11.17 -3.66 -10.48
CA LEU A 240 -9.80 -4.05 -10.87
C LEU A 240 -8.86 -3.99 -9.66
N ALA A 241 -8.97 -2.95 -8.84
CA ALA A 241 -8.20 -2.86 -7.60
C ALA A 241 -8.60 -3.97 -6.60
N ALA A 242 -9.89 -4.28 -6.48
CA ALA A 242 -10.39 -5.37 -5.64
C ALA A 242 -9.93 -6.75 -6.13
N LEU A 243 -9.89 -6.99 -7.44
CA LEU A 243 -9.34 -8.22 -8.02
C LEU A 243 -7.84 -8.36 -7.73
N GLY A 244 -7.07 -7.26 -7.77
CA GLY A 244 -5.67 -7.29 -7.40
C GLY A 244 -5.45 -7.55 -5.90
N ASP A 245 -6.26 -6.96 -5.02
CA ASP A 245 -6.26 -7.29 -3.58
C ASP A 245 -6.59 -8.77 -3.35
N ALA A 246 -7.67 -9.27 -3.97
CA ALA A 246 -8.06 -10.68 -3.90
C ALA A 246 -6.95 -11.61 -4.39
N TRP A 247 -6.31 -11.28 -5.52
CA TRP A 247 -5.18 -12.04 -6.06
C TRP A 247 -4.02 -12.13 -5.08
N PHE A 248 -3.63 -11.02 -4.46
CA PHE A 248 -2.52 -11.01 -3.50
C PHE A 248 -2.75 -11.96 -2.32
N TRP A 249 -3.94 -11.91 -1.71
CA TRP A 249 -4.26 -12.77 -0.57
C TRP A 249 -4.43 -14.24 -0.96
N ALA A 250 -5.01 -14.50 -2.14
CA ALA A 250 -5.14 -15.85 -2.67
C ALA A 250 -3.76 -16.44 -3.00
N PHE A 251 -2.90 -15.67 -3.67
CA PHE A 251 -1.49 -16.00 -3.91
C PHE A 251 -0.73 -16.28 -2.62
N GLY A 252 -0.84 -15.41 -1.62
CA GLY A 252 -0.17 -15.60 -0.33
C GLY A 252 -0.64 -16.87 0.39
N THR A 253 -1.93 -17.21 0.27
CA THR A 253 -2.47 -18.46 0.81
C THR A 253 -1.94 -19.67 0.05
N PHE A 254 -1.94 -19.65 -1.28
CA PHE A 254 -1.33 -20.69 -2.11
C PHE A 254 0.12 -20.93 -1.70
N PHE A 255 0.91 -19.85 -1.66
CA PHE A 255 2.32 -19.93 -1.32
C PHE A 255 2.54 -20.48 0.09
N TYR A 256 1.72 -20.10 1.09
CA TYR A 256 1.78 -20.70 2.43
C TYR A 256 1.50 -22.22 2.40
N LEU A 257 0.51 -22.68 1.63
CA LEU A 257 0.23 -24.11 1.48
C LEU A 257 1.44 -24.84 0.86
N VAL A 258 2.00 -24.28 -0.21
CA VAL A 258 3.21 -24.80 -0.86
C VAL A 258 4.41 -24.83 0.09
N LEU A 259 4.60 -23.83 0.95
CA LEU A 259 5.70 -23.84 1.93
C LEU A 259 5.56 -25.00 2.94
N VAL A 260 4.34 -25.29 3.40
CA VAL A 260 4.09 -26.43 4.31
C VAL A 260 4.40 -27.74 3.61
N LYS A 261 3.92 -27.91 2.36
CA LYS A 261 4.22 -29.09 1.54
C LYS A 261 5.72 -29.25 1.28
N LEU A 262 6.38 -28.19 0.85
CA LEU A 262 7.83 -28.16 0.59
C LEU A 262 8.63 -28.52 1.85
N ALA A 263 8.24 -28.01 3.01
CA ALA A 263 8.90 -28.38 4.26
C ALA A 263 8.70 -29.86 4.59
N GLY A 264 7.51 -30.42 4.31
CA GLY A 264 7.23 -31.84 4.40
C GLY A 264 8.14 -32.67 3.50
N GLU A 265 8.27 -32.30 2.22
CA GLU A 265 9.16 -32.96 1.24
C GLU A 265 10.63 -32.93 1.69
N MET A 266 11.09 -31.83 2.30
CA MET A 266 12.49 -31.69 2.75
C MET A 266 12.79 -32.44 4.06
N THR A 267 11.79 -32.71 4.89
CA THR A 267 11.97 -33.27 6.25
C THR A 267 11.35 -34.65 6.45
N GLY A 268 10.62 -35.16 5.45
CA GLY A 268 9.77 -36.35 5.60
C GLY A 268 8.65 -36.16 6.62
N GLY A 269 8.17 -34.93 6.83
CA GLY A 269 7.18 -34.64 7.87
C GLY A 269 7.67 -34.82 9.32
N GLY A 270 8.98 -34.97 9.52
CA GLY A 270 9.61 -35.15 10.82
C GLY A 270 9.81 -33.85 11.60
N VAL A 271 10.53 -33.97 12.72
CA VAL A 271 10.88 -32.83 13.59
C VAL A 271 11.64 -31.76 12.80
N GLY A 272 11.19 -30.51 12.88
CA GLY A 272 11.79 -29.39 12.16
C GLY A 272 10.96 -28.91 10.96
N MET A 273 9.96 -29.69 10.52
CA MET A 273 9.04 -29.31 9.45
C MET A 273 8.37 -27.96 9.75
N ALA A 274 7.83 -27.79 10.96
CA ALA A 274 7.08 -26.61 11.35
C ALA A 274 7.95 -25.35 11.32
N SER A 275 9.12 -25.43 11.95
CA SER A 275 10.13 -24.38 12.03
C SER A 275 10.57 -23.94 10.65
N LEU A 276 10.70 -24.88 9.70
CA LEU A 276 11.17 -24.59 8.36
C LEU A 276 10.18 -23.73 7.57
N TYR A 277 8.91 -24.17 7.43
CA TYR A 277 7.91 -23.34 6.73
C TYR A 277 7.55 -22.08 7.51
N GLY A 278 7.53 -22.14 8.84
CA GLY A 278 7.32 -20.97 9.69
C GLY A 278 8.41 -19.91 9.48
N PHE A 279 9.67 -20.33 9.31
CA PHE A 279 10.78 -19.44 9.02
C PHE A 279 10.70 -18.85 7.60
N TRP A 280 10.41 -19.65 6.58
CA TRP A 280 10.21 -19.13 5.21
C TRP A 280 9.05 -18.14 5.13
N PHE A 281 7.95 -18.40 5.85
CA PHE A 281 6.81 -17.49 5.92
C PHE A 281 7.15 -16.19 6.67
N LEU A 282 7.97 -16.25 7.73
CA LEU A 282 8.50 -15.07 8.39
C LEU A 282 9.34 -14.20 7.43
N LEU A 283 10.20 -14.82 6.62
CA LEU A 283 11.03 -14.10 5.63
C LEU A 283 10.16 -13.42 4.56
N LEU A 284 9.12 -14.09 4.07
CA LEU A 284 8.11 -13.47 3.20
C LEU A 284 7.51 -12.22 3.87
N GLY A 285 7.18 -12.32 5.15
CA GLY A 285 6.68 -11.22 5.96
C GLY A 285 7.64 -10.03 6.09
N VAL A 286 8.93 -10.30 6.31
CA VAL A 286 9.99 -9.26 6.32
C VAL A 286 10.03 -8.54 4.97
N GLY A 287 9.93 -9.28 3.87
CA GLY A 287 9.79 -8.73 2.53
C GLY A 287 8.61 -7.78 2.39
N ILE A 288 7.42 -8.21 2.84
CA ILE A 288 6.19 -7.39 2.82
C ILE A 288 6.39 -6.08 3.60
N MET A 289 7.03 -6.14 4.78
CA MET A 289 7.30 -4.97 5.60
C MET A 289 8.23 -3.97 4.89
N VAL A 290 9.36 -4.45 4.35
CA VAL A 290 10.31 -3.61 3.60
C VAL A 290 9.62 -2.99 2.38
N GLY A 291 8.91 -3.79 1.60
CA GLY A 291 8.20 -3.30 0.41
C GLY A 291 7.10 -2.28 0.75
N SER A 292 6.38 -2.46 1.86
CA SER A 292 5.35 -1.51 2.31
C SER A 292 5.96 -0.16 2.72
N LEU A 293 7.12 -0.17 3.38
CA LEU A 293 7.86 1.05 3.72
C LEU A 293 8.37 1.76 2.46
N THR A 294 8.85 1.02 1.46
CA THR A 294 9.24 1.58 0.16
C THR A 294 8.05 2.23 -0.54
N VAL A 295 6.89 1.56 -0.59
CA VAL A 295 5.65 2.13 -1.17
C VAL A 295 5.26 3.41 -0.43
N ALA A 296 5.29 3.41 0.91
CA ALA A 296 4.98 4.59 1.71
C ALA A 296 5.96 5.75 1.44
N TYR A 297 7.24 5.45 1.20
CA TYR A 297 8.25 6.44 0.84
C TYR A 297 8.02 7.03 -0.55
N VAL A 298 7.65 6.21 -1.53
CA VAL A 298 7.38 6.64 -2.92
C VAL A 298 6.06 7.42 -3.01
N ASN A 299 5.03 7.00 -2.28
CA ASN A 299 3.69 7.60 -2.30
C ASN A 299 3.55 8.80 -1.34
N LYS A 300 4.63 9.52 -1.02
CA LYS A 300 4.57 10.70 -0.14
C LYS A 300 3.63 11.76 -0.71
N GLY A 301 2.47 11.93 -0.06
CA GLY A 301 1.50 12.98 -0.37
C GLY A 301 0.40 12.60 -1.38
N ARG A 302 0.47 11.44 -2.06
CA ARG A 302 -0.59 10.96 -2.98
C ARG A 302 -0.53 9.44 -3.19
N VAL A 303 -1.66 8.84 -3.56
CA VAL A 303 -1.72 7.41 -3.94
C VAL A 303 -1.27 7.25 -5.39
N ASP A 304 -0.03 6.77 -5.60
CA ASP A 304 0.50 6.41 -6.92
C ASP A 304 0.47 4.88 -7.09
N LEU A 305 0.10 4.42 -8.30
CA LEU A 305 0.00 3.01 -8.66
C LEU A 305 1.24 2.47 -9.39
N GLY A 306 2.27 3.27 -9.60
CA GLY A 306 3.39 2.92 -10.49
C GLY A 306 4.33 1.84 -9.96
N LEU A 307 4.29 1.50 -8.67
CA LEU A 307 4.98 0.32 -8.14
C LEU A 307 4.22 -0.98 -8.40
N VAL A 308 2.92 -0.93 -8.70
CA VAL A 308 2.09 -2.13 -8.92
C VAL A 308 2.63 -2.99 -10.07
N PRO A 309 2.97 -2.43 -11.24
CA PRO A 309 3.48 -3.24 -12.34
C PRO A 309 4.88 -3.82 -12.06
N LEU A 310 5.70 -3.11 -11.29
CA LEU A 310 7.00 -3.61 -10.84
C LEU A 310 6.82 -4.86 -9.95
N GLY A 311 5.92 -4.80 -8.97
CA GLY A 311 5.57 -5.94 -8.14
C GLY A 311 5.05 -7.13 -8.95
N ALA A 312 4.11 -6.86 -9.87
CA ALA A 312 3.51 -7.89 -10.71
C ALA A 312 4.53 -8.62 -11.61
N VAL A 313 5.53 -7.90 -12.16
CA VAL A 313 6.57 -8.48 -13.03
C VAL A 313 7.62 -9.28 -12.24
N ILE A 314 8.00 -8.82 -11.05
CA ILE A 314 9.03 -9.49 -10.24
C ILE A 314 8.53 -10.84 -9.70
N MET A 315 7.27 -10.92 -9.27
CA MET A 315 6.68 -12.13 -8.70
C MET A 315 6.89 -13.42 -9.53
N PRO A 316 6.46 -13.49 -10.82
CA PRO A 316 6.62 -14.71 -11.62
C PRO A 316 8.08 -15.06 -11.88
N PHE A 317 8.98 -14.07 -11.99
CA PHE A 317 10.42 -14.32 -12.12
C PHE A 317 10.99 -14.99 -10.87
N ILE A 318 10.61 -14.51 -9.68
CA ILE A 318 11.04 -15.12 -8.42
C ILE A 318 10.47 -16.53 -8.29
N LEU A 319 9.18 -16.72 -8.58
CA LEU A 319 8.58 -18.05 -8.55
C LEU A 319 9.27 -19.04 -9.48
N PHE A 320 9.52 -18.64 -10.73
CA PHE A 320 10.26 -19.45 -11.69
C PHE A 320 11.68 -19.76 -11.20
N SER A 321 12.36 -18.79 -10.58
CA SER A 321 13.69 -19.03 -10.01
C SER A 321 13.64 -20.07 -8.89
N MET A 322 12.62 -20.02 -8.04
CA MET A 322 12.47 -20.93 -6.89
C MET A 322 12.22 -22.39 -7.28
N THR A 323 11.82 -22.68 -8.52
CA THR A 323 11.57 -24.07 -8.99
C THR A 323 12.85 -24.90 -9.07
N SER A 324 13.99 -24.24 -9.23
CA SER A 324 15.29 -24.90 -9.45
C SER A 324 16.29 -24.63 -8.32
N LEU A 325 15.91 -23.86 -7.31
CA LEU A 325 16.75 -23.54 -6.16
C LEU A 325 16.59 -24.59 -5.07
N ASN A 326 17.68 -24.92 -4.38
CA ASN A 326 17.61 -25.72 -3.18
C ASN A 326 16.90 -24.92 -2.05
N PRO A 327 15.78 -25.42 -1.48
CA PRO A 327 15.03 -24.71 -0.44
C PRO A 327 15.81 -24.40 0.84
N LEU A 328 16.87 -25.18 1.13
CA LEU A 328 17.66 -25.02 2.35
C LEU A 328 18.73 -23.92 2.24
N GLU A 329 19.08 -23.52 1.01
CA GLU A 329 20.13 -22.54 0.74
C GLU A 329 19.70 -21.08 0.99
N GLY A 330 20.70 -20.21 1.11
CA GLY A 330 20.49 -18.77 1.28
C GLY A 330 19.71 -18.12 0.14
N THR A 331 19.91 -18.59 -1.09
CA THR A 331 19.27 -18.03 -2.29
C THR A 331 17.75 -18.15 -2.23
N PHE A 332 17.22 -19.31 -1.83
CA PHE A 332 15.77 -19.51 -1.65
C PHE A 332 15.19 -18.59 -0.57
N LYS A 333 15.94 -18.37 0.52
CA LYS A 333 15.55 -17.46 1.61
C LYS A 333 15.48 -16.00 1.12
N TYR A 334 16.43 -15.56 0.29
CA TYR A 334 16.37 -14.25 -0.37
C TYR A 334 15.18 -14.14 -1.35
N CYS A 335 14.86 -15.21 -2.07
CA CYS A 335 13.66 -15.27 -2.90
C CYS A 335 12.38 -15.11 -2.07
N CYS A 336 12.27 -15.70 -0.87
CA CYS A 336 11.13 -15.48 0.01
C CYS A 336 10.96 -13.99 0.37
N VAL A 337 12.05 -13.32 0.76
CA VAL A 337 12.05 -11.87 1.06
C VAL A 337 11.65 -11.06 -0.18
N GLY A 338 12.25 -11.36 -1.34
CA GLY A 338 11.94 -10.69 -2.60
C GLY A 338 10.48 -10.88 -3.04
N LEU A 339 9.93 -12.08 -2.85
CA LEU A 339 8.54 -12.38 -3.15
C LEU A 339 7.59 -11.58 -2.24
N GLY A 340 7.91 -11.46 -0.96
CA GLY A 340 7.15 -10.62 -0.04
C GLY A 340 7.19 -9.13 -0.42
N MET A 341 8.37 -8.64 -0.80
CA MET A 341 8.58 -7.25 -1.22
C MET A 341 7.83 -6.92 -2.51
N SER A 342 7.90 -7.79 -3.51
CA SER A 342 7.11 -7.65 -4.75
C SER A 342 5.61 -7.75 -4.47
N GLY A 343 5.20 -8.61 -3.52
CA GLY A 343 3.86 -8.66 -2.94
C GLY A 343 3.37 -7.28 -2.51
N ALA A 344 4.14 -6.62 -1.66
CA ALA A 344 3.80 -5.29 -1.15
C ALA A 344 3.77 -4.21 -2.24
N PHE A 345 4.67 -4.25 -3.22
CA PHE A 345 4.64 -3.33 -4.36
C PHE A 345 3.35 -3.43 -5.16
N PHE A 346 2.78 -4.64 -5.24
CA PHE A 346 1.53 -4.91 -5.92
C PHE A 346 0.31 -4.51 -5.08
N PHE A 347 0.16 -5.05 -3.87
CA PHE A 347 -1.09 -4.92 -3.13
C PHE A 347 -1.26 -3.58 -2.41
N VAL A 348 -0.18 -3.01 -1.85
CA VAL A 348 -0.29 -1.81 -0.99
C VAL A 348 -0.87 -0.62 -1.76
N PRO A 349 -0.38 -0.27 -2.97
CA PRO A 349 -0.96 0.83 -3.74
C PRO A 349 -2.39 0.54 -4.21
N LEU A 350 -2.71 -0.70 -4.60
CA LEU A 350 -4.05 -1.07 -5.05
C LEU A 350 -5.08 -0.97 -3.92
N ASN A 351 -4.73 -1.45 -2.72
CA ASN A 351 -5.58 -1.34 -1.55
C ASN A 351 -5.77 0.14 -1.12
N ALA A 352 -4.69 0.94 -1.16
CA ALA A 352 -4.79 2.38 -0.91
C ALA A 352 -5.72 3.07 -1.93
N PHE A 353 -5.59 2.74 -3.21
CA PHE A 353 -6.41 3.29 -4.28
C PHE A 353 -7.88 2.90 -4.15
N LEU A 354 -8.18 1.64 -3.82
CA LEU A 354 -9.54 1.17 -3.59
C LEU A 354 -10.21 1.94 -2.45
N GLN A 355 -9.49 2.16 -1.35
CA GLN A 355 -10.03 2.88 -0.19
C GLN A 355 -10.19 4.37 -0.43
N ASP A 356 -9.26 5.00 -1.16
CA ASP A 356 -9.30 6.41 -1.54
C ASP A 356 -10.48 6.70 -2.49
N ARG A 357 -10.62 5.90 -3.55
CA ARG A 357 -11.64 6.10 -4.59
C ARG A 357 -13.06 5.72 -4.18
N ALA A 358 -13.24 4.89 -3.15
CA ALA A 358 -14.57 4.50 -2.69
C ALA A 358 -15.37 5.65 -2.04
N GLY A 359 -14.70 6.71 -1.56
CA GLY A 359 -15.33 7.84 -0.85
C GLY A 359 -15.86 7.47 0.54
N GLU A 360 -15.97 8.45 1.44
CA GLU A 360 -16.27 8.20 2.86
C GLU A 360 -17.60 7.45 3.10
N GLU A 361 -18.64 7.72 2.32
CA GLU A 361 -19.98 7.16 2.52
C GLU A 361 -20.11 5.70 2.06
N ARG A 362 -19.33 5.30 1.04
CA ARG A 362 -19.43 3.97 0.42
C ARG A 362 -18.25 3.06 0.75
N ARG A 363 -17.15 3.59 1.31
CA ARG A 363 -15.94 2.85 1.67
C ARG A 363 -16.22 1.56 2.43
N GLY A 364 -17.08 1.59 3.45
CA GLY A 364 -17.40 0.39 4.24
C GLY A 364 -17.99 -0.77 3.40
N ARG A 365 -18.93 -0.45 2.49
CA ARG A 365 -19.56 -1.43 1.59
C ARG A 365 -18.59 -1.93 0.52
N VAL A 366 -17.80 -1.04 -0.07
CA VAL A 366 -16.78 -1.39 -1.06
C VAL A 366 -15.71 -2.31 -0.45
N VAL A 367 -15.24 -1.99 0.75
CA VAL A 367 -14.26 -2.83 1.47
C VAL A 367 -14.88 -4.18 1.84
N ALA A 368 -16.13 -4.23 2.29
CA ALA A 368 -16.81 -5.50 2.58
C ALA A 368 -16.98 -6.37 1.33
N ALA A 369 -17.37 -5.78 0.20
CA ALA A 369 -17.45 -6.46 -1.09
C ALA A 369 -16.08 -6.96 -1.58
N SER A 370 -15.04 -6.16 -1.43
CA SER A 370 -13.65 -6.56 -1.74
C SER A 370 -13.23 -7.76 -0.88
N ASN A 371 -13.47 -7.72 0.43
CA ASN A 371 -13.14 -8.83 1.32
C ASN A 371 -13.91 -10.12 0.96
N LEU A 372 -15.18 -10.01 0.56
CA LEU A 372 -15.95 -11.17 0.09
C LEU A 372 -15.31 -11.77 -1.16
N LEU A 373 -14.96 -10.94 -2.16
CA LEU A 373 -14.27 -11.38 -3.36
C LEU A 373 -12.94 -12.07 -3.03
N THR A 374 -12.16 -11.48 -2.11
CA THR A 374 -10.91 -12.05 -1.61
C THR A 374 -11.13 -13.43 -1.01
N ASN A 375 -12.05 -13.57 -0.06
CA ASN A 375 -12.30 -14.87 0.59
C ASN A 375 -12.81 -15.94 -0.38
N LEU A 376 -13.66 -15.56 -1.35
CA LEU A 376 -14.12 -16.49 -2.39
C LEU A 376 -12.96 -16.96 -3.28
N LEU A 377 -12.09 -16.05 -3.70
CA LEU A 377 -10.93 -16.41 -4.52
C LEU A 377 -9.93 -17.28 -3.75
N VAL A 378 -9.74 -17.02 -2.45
CA VAL A 378 -8.86 -17.86 -1.62
C VAL A 378 -9.42 -19.28 -1.48
N ILE A 379 -10.74 -19.46 -1.32
CA ILE A 379 -11.36 -20.80 -1.31
C ILE A 379 -11.08 -21.54 -2.63
N VAL A 380 -11.24 -20.85 -3.77
CA VAL A 380 -10.93 -21.43 -5.09
C VAL A 380 -9.46 -21.83 -5.18
N ILE A 381 -8.54 -20.99 -4.69
CA ILE A 381 -7.10 -21.26 -4.73
C ILE A 381 -6.69 -22.40 -3.78
N ILE A 382 -7.33 -22.54 -2.61
CA ILE A 382 -7.09 -23.72 -1.75
C ILE A 382 -7.55 -25.00 -2.46
N GLY A 383 -8.70 -24.97 -3.14
CA GLY A 383 -9.17 -26.09 -3.96
C GLY A 383 -8.25 -26.39 -5.14
N PHE A 384 -7.70 -25.35 -5.78
CA PHE A 384 -6.71 -25.48 -6.85
C PHE A 384 -5.41 -26.13 -6.34
N HIS A 385 -4.86 -25.68 -5.21
CA HIS A 385 -3.73 -26.33 -4.53
C HIS A 385 -4.04 -27.79 -4.22
N ALA A 386 -5.20 -28.08 -3.63
CA ALA A 386 -5.62 -29.44 -3.31
C ALA A 386 -5.72 -30.34 -4.55
N TYR A 387 -6.15 -29.81 -5.70
CA TYR A 387 -6.16 -30.53 -6.97
C TYR A 387 -4.75 -30.82 -7.48
N LEU A 388 -3.86 -29.81 -7.49
CA LEU A 388 -2.46 -30.00 -7.91
C LEU A 388 -1.73 -31.01 -7.02
N SER A 389 -1.93 -30.91 -5.70
CA SER A 389 -1.23 -31.72 -4.70
C SER A 389 -1.79 -33.14 -4.59
N ASN A 390 -3.11 -33.32 -4.54
CA ASN A 390 -3.70 -34.62 -4.24
C ASN A 390 -4.17 -35.41 -5.47
N VAL A 391 -4.39 -34.76 -6.62
CA VAL A 391 -4.89 -35.43 -7.84
C VAL A 391 -3.79 -35.54 -8.88
N LEU A 392 -3.03 -34.46 -9.10
CA LEU A 392 -1.89 -34.48 -10.03
C LEU A 392 -0.57 -34.90 -9.35
N GLU A 393 -0.55 -35.01 -8.02
CA GLU A 393 0.62 -35.42 -7.22
C GLU A 393 1.89 -34.64 -7.56
N LEU A 394 1.73 -33.35 -7.90
CA LEU A 394 2.85 -32.48 -8.26
C LEU A 394 3.74 -32.24 -7.04
N ALA A 395 5.06 -32.12 -7.21
CA ALA A 395 5.94 -31.65 -6.15
C ALA A 395 5.71 -30.15 -5.86
N ALA A 396 6.05 -29.69 -4.66
CA ALA A 396 5.87 -28.28 -4.26
C ALA A 396 6.53 -27.28 -5.24
N GLN A 397 7.72 -27.60 -5.74
CA GLN A 397 8.40 -26.76 -6.74
C GLN A 397 7.68 -26.72 -8.10
N GLN A 398 6.98 -27.79 -8.49
CA GLN A 398 6.16 -27.82 -9.70
C GLN A 398 4.90 -26.97 -9.51
N GLU A 399 4.31 -26.95 -8.31
CA GLU A 399 3.19 -26.05 -7.99
C GLU A 399 3.58 -24.58 -8.07
N LEU A 400 4.80 -24.21 -7.64
CA LEU A 400 5.35 -22.85 -7.85
C LEU A 400 5.43 -22.50 -9.34
N LEU A 401 5.86 -23.44 -10.19
CA LEU A 401 5.91 -23.25 -11.65
C LEU A 401 4.52 -23.02 -12.24
N VAL A 402 3.54 -23.83 -11.84
CA VAL A 402 2.14 -23.69 -12.28
C VAL A 402 1.61 -22.31 -11.89
N MET A 403 1.93 -21.81 -10.69
CA MET A 403 1.50 -20.49 -10.23
C MET A 403 2.26 -19.32 -10.86
N ALA A 404 3.46 -19.56 -11.40
CA ALA A 404 4.22 -18.55 -12.13
C ALA A 404 3.50 -18.13 -13.43
N VAL A 405 2.77 -19.04 -14.09
CA VAL A 405 2.03 -18.77 -15.34
C VAL A 405 0.92 -17.73 -15.17
N PRO A 406 -0.09 -17.91 -14.30
CA PRO A 406 -1.12 -16.90 -14.11
C PRO A 406 -0.56 -15.60 -13.51
N SER A 407 0.52 -15.68 -12.72
CA SER A 407 1.24 -14.49 -12.23
C SER A 407 1.89 -13.70 -13.38
N ALA A 408 2.48 -14.38 -14.38
CA ALA A 408 3.04 -13.75 -15.57
C ALA A 408 1.96 -13.14 -16.47
N LEU A 409 0.82 -13.82 -16.65
CA LEU A 409 -0.31 -13.27 -17.39
C LEU A 409 -0.87 -12.01 -16.71
N LEU A 410 -0.98 -12.03 -15.38
CA LEU A 410 -1.35 -10.85 -14.61
C LEU A 410 -0.32 -9.73 -14.76
N ALA A 411 0.97 -10.05 -14.75
CA ALA A 411 2.04 -9.06 -14.96
C ALA A 411 1.90 -8.35 -16.32
N VAL A 412 1.67 -9.11 -17.39
CA VAL A 412 1.43 -8.56 -18.74
C VAL A 412 0.18 -7.68 -18.74
N TYR A 413 -0.92 -8.14 -18.13
CA TYR A 413 -2.16 -7.37 -18.05
C TYR A 413 -2.00 -6.06 -17.27
N VAL A 414 -1.29 -6.09 -16.14
CA VAL A 414 -1.04 -4.92 -15.29
C VAL A 414 -0.10 -3.93 -15.99
N MET A 415 0.95 -4.40 -16.66
CA MET A 415 1.85 -3.57 -17.47
C MET A 415 1.12 -2.89 -18.63
N TYR A 416 0.15 -3.59 -19.25
CA TYR A 416 -0.71 -3.02 -20.29
C TYR A 416 -1.68 -1.97 -19.72
N LEU A 417 -2.21 -2.19 -18.52
CA LEU A 417 -3.19 -1.29 -17.90
C LEU A 417 -2.56 -0.02 -17.30
N LEU A 418 -1.36 -0.13 -16.73
CA LEU A 418 -0.72 0.94 -15.94
C LEU A 418 0.67 1.39 -16.49
N PRO A 419 0.90 1.51 -17.81
CA PRO A 419 2.21 1.87 -18.33
C PRO A 419 2.62 3.28 -17.90
N GLU A 420 1.68 4.23 -17.92
CA GLU A 420 1.94 5.63 -17.56
C GLU A 420 2.33 5.78 -16.09
N ALA A 421 1.59 5.11 -15.19
CA ALA A 421 1.90 5.13 -13.76
C ALA A 421 3.28 4.52 -13.47
N PHE A 422 3.61 3.38 -14.11
CA PHE A 422 4.91 2.73 -13.98
C PHE A 422 6.05 3.67 -14.38
N PHE A 423 6.00 4.20 -15.60
CA PHE A 423 7.06 5.06 -16.10
C PHE A 423 7.13 6.40 -15.36
N ARG A 424 6.01 6.93 -14.85
CA ARG A 424 6.00 8.11 -13.98
C ARG A 424 6.72 7.85 -12.65
N THR A 425 6.44 6.70 -12.02
CA THR A 425 7.15 6.30 -10.80
C THR A 425 8.63 6.06 -11.08
N LEU A 426 8.97 5.37 -12.18
CA LEU A 426 10.36 5.18 -12.61
C LEU A 426 11.07 6.52 -12.83
N ALA A 427 10.43 7.45 -13.54
CA ALA A 427 10.98 8.79 -13.75
C ALA A 427 11.17 9.53 -12.43
N THR A 428 10.26 9.38 -11.48
CA THR A 428 10.36 9.97 -10.13
C THR A 428 11.55 9.40 -9.37
N LEU A 429 11.69 8.07 -9.34
CA LEU A 429 12.81 7.38 -8.69
C LEU A 429 14.15 7.77 -9.31
N VAL A 430 14.25 7.73 -10.64
CA VAL A 430 15.45 8.13 -11.38
C VAL A 430 15.76 9.61 -11.13
N SER A 431 14.76 10.48 -11.15
CA SER A 431 14.94 11.90 -10.87
C SER A 431 15.51 12.15 -9.47
N GLY A 432 15.14 11.36 -8.47
CA GLY A 432 15.68 11.46 -7.11
C GLY A 432 17.17 11.13 -7.00
N ILE A 433 17.72 10.36 -7.96
CA ILE A 433 19.17 10.07 -8.04
C ILE A 433 19.92 11.28 -8.60
N PHE A 434 19.35 11.93 -9.63
CA PHE A 434 19.98 13.06 -10.31
C PHE A 434 19.69 14.41 -9.63
N TYR A 435 18.57 14.53 -8.93
CA TYR A 435 18.05 15.78 -8.37
C TYR A 435 17.63 15.59 -6.92
N ARG A 436 18.01 16.54 -6.08
CA ARG A 436 17.53 16.64 -4.70
C ARG A 436 16.55 17.81 -4.63
N VAL A 437 15.26 17.50 -4.72
CA VAL A 437 14.19 18.50 -4.74
C VAL A 437 13.82 18.89 -3.31
N LYS A 438 13.86 20.20 -3.01
CA LYS A 438 13.31 20.79 -1.79
C LYS A 438 12.01 21.51 -2.14
N LEU A 439 10.94 21.19 -1.42
CA LEU A 439 9.61 21.74 -1.63
C LEU A 439 9.29 22.81 -0.59
N SER A 440 8.72 23.93 -1.02
CA SER A 440 8.24 25.01 -0.17
C SER A 440 6.87 25.50 -0.65
N GLY A 441 5.92 25.70 0.27
CA GLY A 441 4.60 26.26 -0.04
C GLY A 441 3.60 25.27 -0.64
N THR A 442 3.78 23.96 -0.45
CA THR A 442 2.88 22.91 -0.99
C THR A 442 1.42 23.04 -0.53
N GLU A 443 1.21 23.62 0.66
CA GLU A 443 -0.08 23.95 1.24
C GLU A 443 -0.87 24.98 0.43
N ASN A 444 -0.19 25.77 -0.41
CA ASN A 444 -0.81 26.77 -1.26
C ASN A 444 -1.47 26.15 -2.50
N LEU A 445 -1.18 24.88 -2.84
CA LEU A 445 -1.81 24.21 -3.97
C LEU A 445 -3.12 23.55 -3.54
N PRO A 446 -4.30 23.96 -4.09
CA PRO A 446 -5.57 23.32 -3.77
C PRO A 446 -5.56 21.83 -4.10
N ARG A 447 -5.95 21.00 -3.13
CA ARG A 447 -6.03 19.53 -3.30
C ARG A 447 -7.17 19.10 -4.20
N GLU A 448 -8.26 19.86 -4.19
CA GLU A 448 -9.48 19.64 -4.97
C GLU A 448 -9.83 20.90 -5.76
N GLY A 449 -10.66 20.75 -6.79
CA GLY A 449 -11.02 21.83 -7.71
C GLY A 449 -9.91 22.18 -8.71
N GLY A 450 -10.24 23.00 -9.70
CA GLY A 450 -9.32 23.31 -10.78
C GLY A 450 -8.28 24.35 -10.37
N VAL A 451 -7.05 24.23 -10.89
CA VAL A 451 -5.97 25.19 -10.59
C VAL A 451 -5.01 25.34 -11.77
N LEU A 452 -4.65 26.58 -12.09
CA LEU A 452 -3.68 26.89 -13.14
C LEU A 452 -2.32 27.26 -12.53
N LEU A 453 -1.33 26.38 -12.63
CA LEU A 453 0.03 26.65 -12.22
C LEU A 453 0.77 27.40 -13.33
N ILE A 454 1.54 28.42 -12.95
CA ILE A 454 2.42 29.17 -13.86
C ILE A 454 3.84 29.02 -13.36
N CYS A 455 4.71 28.39 -14.14
CA CYS A 455 6.09 28.08 -13.75
C CYS A 455 7.09 28.63 -14.76
N ASN A 456 8.29 28.98 -14.31
CA ASN A 456 9.42 29.27 -15.22
C ASN A 456 9.89 28.00 -15.94
N HIS A 457 10.55 28.17 -17.08
CA HIS A 457 11.02 27.04 -17.91
C HIS A 457 12.50 27.16 -18.29
N VAL A 458 13.35 26.42 -17.59
CA VAL A 458 14.81 26.45 -17.69
C VAL A 458 15.41 25.12 -18.16
N SER A 459 14.65 24.03 -18.13
CA SER A 459 15.12 22.69 -18.48
C SER A 459 14.02 21.77 -19.03
N TYR A 460 14.41 20.80 -19.86
CA TYR A 460 13.55 19.67 -20.23
C TYR A 460 13.11 18.81 -19.03
N ALA A 461 13.80 18.90 -17.89
CA ALA A 461 13.42 18.20 -16.68
C ALA A 461 12.27 18.87 -15.92
N ASP A 462 11.94 20.14 -16.21
CA ASP A 462 10.98 20.91 -15.40
C ASP A 462 9.59 20.27 -15.30
N PRO A 463 8.95 19.79 -16.40
CA PRO A 463 7.64 19.15 -16.30
C PRO A 463 7.68 17.87 -15.47
N VAL A 464 8.76 17.09 -15.57
CA VAL A 464 8.95 15.85 -14.81
C VAL A 464 9.15 16.17 -13.33
N LEU A 465 10.03 17.13 -13.00
CA LEU A 465 10.30 17.55 -11.63
C LEU A 465 9.05 18.14 -10.96
N LEU A 466 8.30 19.00 -11.66
CA LEU A 466 7.07 19.58 -11.13
C LEU A 466 5.98 18.51 -10.97
N GLY A 467 5.73 17.68 -11.99
CA GLY A 467 4.69 16.65 -11.96
C GLY A 467 4.97 15.51 -10.96
N ALA A 468 6.24 15.22 -10.69
CA ALA A 468 6.64 14.23 -9.69
C ALA A 468 6.48 14.74 -8.24
N ASN A 469 6.67 16.04 -8.02
CA ASN A 469 6.71 16.63 -6.67
C ASN A 469 5.47 17.47 -6.30
N ALA A 470 4.53 17.67 -7.23
CA ALA A 470 3.25 18.31 -6.92
C ALA A 470 2.37 17.38 -6.06
N PRO A 471 1.61 17.93 -5.08
CA PRO A 471 0.76 17.14 -4.19
C PRO A 471 -0.49 16.53 -4.86
N ARG A 472 -0.67 16.75 -6.17
CA ARG A 472 -1.75 16.21 -7.00
C ARG A 472 -1.26 16.07 -8.45
N ASP A 473 -2.00 15.33 -9.27
CA ASP A 473 -1.68 15.20 -10.70
C ASP A 473 -1.80 16.55 -11.41
N VAL A 474 -0.72 16.94 -12.10
CA VAL A 474 -0.61 18.18 -12.88
C VAL A 474 -0.40 17.81 -14.34
N GLN A 475 -1.26 18.34 -15.20
CA GLN A 475 -1.12 18.24 -16.65
C GLN A 475 -0.30 19.41 -17.18
N PHE A 476 0.38 19.23 -18.30
CA PHE A 476 1.20 20.29 -18.89
C PHE A 476 0.68 20.67 -20.27
N LEU A 477 0.92 21.92 -20.68
CA LEU A 477 0.70 22.34 -22.06
C LEU A 477 2.04 22.45 -22.77
N ALA A 478 2.21 21.75 -23.89
CA ALA A 478 3.44 21.79 -24.68
C ALA A 478 3.18 21.90 -26.19
N PHE A 479 4.14 22.44 -26.93
CA PHE A 479 4.03 22.60 -28.38
C PHE A 479 3.93 21.24 -29.10
N SER A 480 2.93 21.09 -29.97
CA SER A 480 2.61 19.83 -30.65
C SER A 480 3.71 19.31 -31.57
N GLY A 481 4.54 20.18 -32.15
CA GLY A 481 5.65 19.78 -33.04
C GLY A 481 6.74 18.97 -32.31
N LEU A 482 6.83 19.08 -30.97
CA LEU A 482 7.74 18.25 -30.19
C LEU A 482 7.32 16.77 -30.14
N ALA A 483 6.05 16.45 -30.42
CA ALA A 483 5.50 15.09 -30.34
C ALA A 483 5.86 14.19 -31.55
N GLU A 484 6.60 14.70 -32.52
CA GLU A 484 7.10 13.93 -33.67
C GLU A 484 8.11 12.87 -33.24
N SER A 485 8.95 13.17 -32.23
CA SER A 485 9.87 12.20 -31.64
C SER A 485 9.13 11.17 -30.78
N ARG A 486 9.46 9.88 -30.95
CA ARG A 486 8.91 8.78 -30.13
C ARG A 486 9.20 8.98 -28.63
N ILE A 487 10.38 9.48 -28.29
CA ILE A 487 10.81 9.71 -26.90
C ILE A 487 9.98 10.84 -26.28
N VAL A 488 9.80 11.95 -26.99
CA VAL A 488 9.04 13.09 -26.47
C VAL A 488 7.54 12.76 -26.37
N ARG A 489 7.00 11.99 -27.32
CA ARG A 489 5.63 11.45 -27.25
C ARG A 489 5.44 10.53 -26.04
N MET A 490 6.46 9.75 -25.69
CA MET A 490 6.45 8.98 -24.44
C MET A 490 6.40 9.92 -23.24
N VAL A 491 7.30 10.92 -23.14
CA VAL A 491 7.28 11.91 -22.05
C VAL A 491 5.93 12.63 -21.95
N PHE A 492 5.32 13.01 -23.06
CA PHE A 492 4.00 13.66 -23.07
C PHE A 492 2.91 12.77 -22.46
N ARG A 493 2.95 11.45 -22.69
CA ARG A 493 2.04 10.51 -22.02
C ARG A 493 2.33 10.44 -20.52
N LEU A 494 3.60 10.40 -20.12
CA LEU A 494 4.00 10.31 -18.70
C LEU A 494 3.60 11.54 -17.88
N THR A 495 3.65 12.72 -18.47
CA THR A 495 3.29 13.97 -17.82
C THR A 495 1.87 14.43 -18.15
N SER A 496 1.06 13.57 -18.80
CA SER A 496 -0.31 13.90 -19.24
C SER A 496 -0.37 15.26 -19.97
N THR A 497 0.60 15.49 -20.86
CA THR A 497 0.78 16.75 -21.58
C THR A 497 -0.26 16.90 -22.70
N ILE A 498 -0.94 18.04 -22.71
CA ILE A 498 -1.84 18.49 -23.76
C ILE A 498 -0.99 19.13 -24.87
N PRO A 499 -0.96 18.54 -26.09
CA PRO A 499 -0.25 19.12 -27.21
C PRO A 499 -1.01 20.33 -27.77
N VAL A 500 -0.30 21.44 -27.97
CA VAL A 500 -0.83 22.71 -28.45
C VAL A 500 -0.22 23.03 -29.81
N SER A 501 -1.09 23.18 -30.82
CA SER A 501 -0.68 23.70 -32.12
C SER A 501 -0.69 25.24 -32.13
N PRO A 502 0.35 25.91 -32.66
CA PRO A 502 0.38 27.36 -32.85
C PRO A 502 -0.73 27.84 -33.78
N ILE A 503 -1.13 27.00 -34.74
CA ILE A 503 -2.18 27.30 -35.73
C ILE A 503 -3.57 27.22 -35.08
N ARG A 504 -3.73 26.38 -34.03
CA ARG A 504 -4.99 26.16 -33.31
C ARG A 504 -4.89 26.57 -31.83
N ALA A 505 -4.29 27.73 -31.56
CA ALA A 505 -4.10 28.23 -30.20
C ALA A 505 -5.43 28.42 -29.44
N LYS A 506 -6.53 28.74 -30.14
CA LYS A 506 -7.87 28.88 -29.54
C LYS A 506 -8.39 27.55 -28.99
N ASP A 507 -8.20 26.45 -29.71
CA ASP A 507 -8.70 25.12 -29.30
C ASP A 507 -8.01 24.64 -28.02
N ALA A 508 -6.70 24.87 -27.92
CA ALA A 508 -5.94 24.56 -26.71
C ALA A 508 -6.38 25.38 -25.49
N ILE A 509 -6.73 26.66 -25.69
CA ILE A 509 -7.29 27.50 -24.61
C ILE A 509 -8.64 26.96 -24.14
N VAL A 510 -9.52 26.59 -25.09
CA VAL A 510 -10.84 26.02 -24.76
C VAL A 510 -10.67 24.71 -24.01
N GLN A 511 -9.87 23.78 -24.53
CA GLN A 511 -9.62 22.49 -23.91
C GLN A 511 -9.02 22.62 -22.51
N ALA A 512 -8.03 23.49 -22.33
CA ALA A 512 -7.43 23.75 -21.02
C ALA A 512 -8.45 24.37 -20.05
N SER A 513 -9.28 25.32 -20.49
CA SER A 513 -10.31 25.93 -19.64
C SER A 513 -11.40 24.94 -19.22
N THR A 514 -11.83 24.04 -20.10
CA THR A 514 -12.80 22.99 -19.77
C THR A 514 -12.26 22.04 -18.71
N ARG A 515 -11.03 21.52 -18.91
CA ARG A 515 -10.37 20.63 -17.93
C ARG A 515 -10.17 21.28 -16.56
N LEU A 516 -9.79 22.56 -16.55
CA LEU A 516 -9.71 23.34 -15.32
C LEU A 516 -11.08 23.45 -14.64
N SER A 517 -12.16 23.69 -15.39
CA SER A 517 -13.52 23.75 -14.83
C SER A 517 -14.01 22.39 -14.31
N GLU A 518 -13.52 21.29 -14.86
CA GLU A 518 -13.77 19.90 -14.40
C GLU A 518 -12.97 19.53 -13.13
N GLY A 519 -12.12 20.44 -12.66
CA GLY A 519 -11.37 20.26 -11.43
C GLY A 519 -9.93 19.79 -11.61
N GLU A 520 -9.40 19.76 -12.83
CA GLU A 520 -8.01 19.34 -13.10
C GLU A 520 -6.99 20.44 -12.78
N ALA A 521 -5.73 20.05 -12.52
CA ALA A 521 -4.62 20.99 -12.37
C ALA A 521 -3.79 21.04 -13.65
N ILE A 522 -3.57 22.23 -14.20
CA ILE A 522 -2.77 22.43 -15.42
C ILE A 522 -1.60 23.37 -15.12
N CYS A 523 -0.41 23.04 -15.58
CA CYS A 523 0.77 23.88 -15.54
C CYS A 523 1.09 24.44 -16.93
N ILE A 524 1.32 25.75 -16.99
CA ILE A 524 1.78 26.46 -18.18
C ILE A 524 3.13 27.09 -17.90
N PHE A 525 4.03 26.93 -18.86
CA PHE A 525 5.29 27.67 -18.95
C PHE A 525 5.06 28.92 -19.81
N PRO A 526 4.84 30.11 -19.22
CA PRO A 526 4.36 31.29 -19.94
C PRO A 526 5.43 31.92 -20.84
N GLU A 527 6.69 31.48 -20.70
CA GLU A 527 7.85 31.92 -21.48
C GLU A 527 7.81 31.43 -22.94
N GLY A 528 7.00 30.40 -23.24
CA GLY A 528 6.79 29.88 -24.60
C GLY A 528 7.94 29.05 -25.17
N GLY A 529 9.02 28.85 -24.42
CA GLY A 529 10.15 27.99 -24.75
C GLY A 529 11.08 27.83 -23.55
N ILE A 530 12.03 26.89 -23.64
CA ILE A 530 13.06 26.70 -22.61
C ILE A 530 14.07 27.85 -22.69
N SER A 531 14.34 28.49 -21.56
CA SER A 531 15.30 29.58 -21.46
C SER A 531 16.68 29.17 -21.98
N ARG A 532 17.30 30.05 -22.78
CA ARG A 532 18.67 29.87 -23.29
C ARG A 532 19.73 30.63 -22.49
N MET A 533 19.30 31.54 -21.63
CA MET A 533 20.17 32.42 -20.87
C MET A 533 20.14 32.14 -19.37
N GLY A 534 19.04 31.57 -18.85
CA GLY A 534 18.85 31.25 -17.43
C GLY A 534 17.88 32.18 -16.68
N PRO A 535 17.95 33.52 -16.82
CA PRO A 535 16.97 34.42 -16.24
C PRO A 535 15.54 34.21 -16.75
N LEU A 536 14.57 34.72 -15.98
CA LEU A 536 13.14 34.65 -16.27
C LEU A 536 12.78 35.49 -17.51
N MET A 537 12.25 34.84 -18.56
CA MET A 537 11.86 35.51 -19.80
C MET A 537 10.51 36.27 -19.68
N GLY A 538 10.10 36.94 -20.76
CA GLY A 538 8.79 37.60 -20.85
C GLY A 538 7.64 36.59 -20.92
N PHE A 539 6.52 36.92 -20.29
CA PHE A 539 5.35 36.03 -20.20
C PHE A 539 4.33 36.34 -21.30
N LYS A 540 3.81 35.31 -21.95
CA LYS A 540 2.69 35.42 -22.90
C LYS A 540 1.36 35.50 -22.14
N LYS A 541 0.43 36.36 -22.61
CA LYS A 541 -0.87 36.64 -21.95
C LYS A 541 -1.89 35.51 -22.04
N GLY A 542 -1.63 34.44 -22.79
CA GLY A 542 -2.62 33.38 -23.07
C GLY A 542 -3.17 32.69 -21.82
N PHE A 543 -2.38 32.60 -20.75
CA PHE A 543 -2.81 31.99 -19.50
C PHE A 543 -3.88 32.82 -18.76
N GLU A 544 -3.93 34.15 -18.97
CA GLU A 544 -4.94 35.02 -18.34
C GLU A 544 -6.36 34.63 -18.82
N LEU A 545 -6.49 34.35 -20.12
CA LEU A 545 -7.76 33.95 -20.72
C LEU A 545 -8.17 32.55 -20.26
N ILE A 546 -7.22 31.62 -20.16
CA ILE A 546 -7.44 30.25 -19.67
C ILE A 546 -7.95 30.30 -18.22
N ALA A 547 -7.28 31.04 -17.34
CA ALA A 547 -7.68 31.18 -15.94
C ALA A 547 -9.08 31.79 -15.79
N ARG A 548 -9.38 32.85 -16.56
CA ARG A 548 -10.70 33.51 -16.53
C ARG A 548 -11.82 32.63 -17.04
N LYS A 549 -11.63 31.92 -18.16
CA LYS A 549 -12.63 31.00 -18.71
C LYS A 549 -12.87 29.79 -17.81
N GLY A 550 -11.80 29.23 -17.23
CA GLY A 550 -11.93 28.11 -16.29
C GLY A 550 -12.50 28.52 -14.93
N GLY A 551 -12.50 29.82 -14.60
CA GLY A 551 -12.93 30.31 -13.28
C GLY A 551 -12.03 29.87 -12.13
N VAL A 552 -10.77 29.52 -12.43
CA VAL A 552 -9.84 28.88 -11.49
C VAL A 552 -8.73 29.83 -11.01
N PRO A 553 -8.21 29.66 -9.77
CA PRO A 553 -7.08 30.43 -9.30
C PRO A 553 -5.79 30.11 -10.08
N VAL A 554 -4.92 31.11 -10.17
CA VAL A 554 -3.58 31.01 -10.74
C VAL A 554 -2.56 30.87 -9.61
N VAL A 555 -1.79 29.79 -9.60
CA VAL A 555 -0.75 29.53 -8.58
C VAL A 555 0.63 29.78 -9.18
N PRO A 556 1.33 30.87 -8.78
CA PRO A 556 2.69 31.12 -9.23
C PRO A 556 3.63 30.08 -8.64
N THR A 557 4.47 29.51 -9.48
CA THR A 557 5.42 28.46 -9.13
C THR A 557 6.80 28.82 -9.67
N TYR A 558 7.86 28.52 -8.92
CA TYR A 558 9.22 28.77 -9.35
C TYR A 558 10.12 27.56 -9.09
N LEU A 559 10.90 27.19 -10.10
CA LEU A 559 11.84 26.09 -10.11
C LEU A 559 13.26 26.62 -10.23
N ASP A 560 14.01 26.49 -9.13
CA ASP A 560 15.41 26.89 -9.00
C ASP A 560 16.36 25.69 -9.13
N GLY A 561 17.59 25.95 -9.57
CA GLY A 561 18.70 24.97 -9.53
C GLY A 561 18.71 23.93 -10.67
N ALA A 562 17.67 23.88 -11.51
CA ALA A 562 17.71 23.07 -12.74
C ALA A 562 18.62 23.67 -13.83
N TRP A 563 18.86 24.99 -13.80
CA TRP A 563 19.84 25.65 -14.65
C TRP A 563 21.26 25.21 -14.27
N GLY A 564 22.03 24.70 -15.24
CA GLY A 564 23.32 24.07 -14.98
C GLY A 564 23.29 22.54 -15.10
N SER A 565 22.10 21.93 -15.07
CA SER A 565 21.93 20.50 -15.33
C SER A 565 22.22 20.14 -16.79
N ILE A 566 22.42 18.83 -17.03
CA ILE A 566 22.57 18.27 -18.39
C ILE A 566 21.35 18.54 -19.29
N PHE A 567 20.19 18.80 -18.69
CA PHE A 567 18.91 19.04 -19.37
C PHE A 567 18.60 20.54 -19.61
N SER A 568 19.47 21.45 -19.18
CA SER A 568 19.37 22.91 -19.42
C SER A 568 20.25 23.32 -20.60
N PHE A 569 20.12 24.56 -21.12
CA PHE A 569 21.01 25.08 -22.17
C PHE A 569 22.31 25.72 -21.65
N SER A 570 22.60 25.58 -20.35
CA SER A 570 23.82 26.11 -19.74
C SER A 570 25.09 25.66 -20.49
N GLY A 571 26.04 26.57 -20.75
CA GLY A 571 27.24 26.21 -21.54
C GLY A 571 26.99 25.90 -23.02
N GLY A 572 25.85 26.34 -23.57
CA GLY A 572 25.56 26.35 -25.01
C GLY A 572 25.17 24.99 -25.64
N LYS A 573 24.99 23.95 -24.83
CA LYS A 573 24.63 22.59 -25.30
C LYS A 573 23.56 21.97 -24.39
N PHE A 574 22.66 21.17 -24.95
CA PHE A 574 21.80 20.24 -24.20
C PHE A 574 22.41 18.84 -24.21
N PHE A 575 22.22 18.05 -23.14
CA PHE A 575 22.53 16.62 -22.98
C PHE A 575 24.02 16.21 -23.08
N ARG A 576 24.84 16.85 -23.92
CA ARG A 576 26.27 16.57 -24.13
C ARG A 576 27.16 17.31 -23.13
N LYS A 577 26.82 17.24 -21.85
CA LYS A 577 27.55 17.93 -20.77
C LYS A 577 27.80 16.99 -19.61
N TRP A 578 28.97 17.11 -19.00
CA TRP A 578 29.27 16.43 -17.75
C TRP A 578 28.54 17.10 -16.60
N PRO A 579 27.93 16.33 -15.68
CA PRO A 579 27.18 16.91 -14.59
C PRO A 579 28.10 17.64 -13.60
N ARG A 580 27.77 18.89 -13.26
CA ARG A 580 28.60 19.73 -12.37
C ARG A 580 28.49 19.32 -10.90
N LYS A 581 27.33 18.83 -10.49
CA LYS A 581 27.02 18.31 -9.14
C LYS A 581 26.03 17.16 -9.29
N LEU A 582 26.19 16.11 -8.49
CA LEU A 582 25.26 15.00 -8.43
C LEU A 582 25.02 14.64 -6.94
N PRO A 583 23.79 14.72 -6.42
CA PRO A 583 22.57 15.21 -7.06
C PRO A 583 22.52 16.75 -7.20
N TYR A 584 21.81 17.26 -8.22
CA TYR A 584 21.55 18.69 -8.39
C TYR A 584 20.56 19.21 -7.34
N PRO A 585 20.88 20.25 -6.57
CA PRO A 585 19.94 20.84 -5.64
C PRO A 585 18.89 21.64 -6.41
N VAL A 586 17.64 21.15 -6.41
CA VAL A 586 16.49 21.83 -7.03
C VAL A 586 15.57 22.32 -5.94
N ARG A 587 15.03 23.53 -6.08
CA ARG A 587 14.01 24.06 -5.16
C ARG A 587 12.76 24.35 -5.96
N LEU A 588 11.63 23.82 -5.50
CA LEU A 588 10.32 24.09 -6.07
C LEU A 588 9.51 24.90 -5.05
N HIS A 589 9.27 26.16 -5.35
CA HIS A 589 8.52 27.09 -4.52
C HIS A 589 7.13 27.31 -5.13
N ILE A 590 6.09 27.07 -4.33
CA ILE A 590 4.69 27.26 -4.71
C ILE A 590 4.13 28.44 -3.92
N GLY A 591 3.77 29.52 -4.63
CA GLY A 591 3.25 30.73 -4.03
C GLY A 591 1.74 30.70 -3.77
N GLN A 592 1.24 31.78 -3.16
CA GLN A 592 -0.17 31.92 -2.82
C GLN A 592 -1.08 31.96 -4.07
N PRO A 593 -2.27 31.33 -4.04
CA PRO A 593 -3.22 31.39 -5.14
C PRO A 593 -3.68 32.82 -5.44
N ILE A 594 -3.68 33.19 -6.71
CA ILE A 594 -4.16 34.49 -7.21
C ILE A 594 -5.52 34.28 -7.88
N PRO A 595 -6.60 34.96 -7.45
CA PRO A 595 -7.91 34.82 -8.08
C PRO A 595 -7.89 35.18 -9.57
N ALA A 596 -8.62 34.41 -10.39
CA ALA A 596 -8.63 34.53 -11.86
C ALA A 596 -8.85 35.96 -12.38
N LYS A 597 -9.72 36.74 -11.70
CA LYS A 597 -10.07 38.11 -12.09
C LYS A 597 -8.87 39.07 -12.05
N VAL A 598 -7.96 38.86 -11.09
CA VAL A 598 -6.81 39.75 -10.81
C VAL A 598 -5.46 39.16 -11.25
N ALA A 599 -5.44 37.93 -11.78
CA ALA A 599 -4.25 37.23 -12.26
C ALA A 599 -3.75 37.76 -13.62
N LYS A 600 -3.36 39.05 -13.67
CA LYS A 600 -2.72 39.68 -14.84
C LYS A 600 -1.24 39.29 -14.95
N THR A 601 -0.69 39.36 -16.16
CA THR A 601 0.71 39.02 -16.50
C THR A 601 1.72 39.63 -15.53
N ASP A 602 1.67 40.94 -15.31
CA ASP A 602 2.66 41.62 -14.46
C ASP A 602 2.59 41.15 -13.00
N ARG A 603 1.38 40.94 -12.48
CA ARG A 603 1.17 40.49 -11.10
C ARG A 603 1.68 39.07 -10.88
N VAL A 604 1.40 38.17 -11.81
CA VAL A 604 1.88 36.77 -11.76
C VAL A 604 3.40 36.73 -11.92
N ARG A 605 3.96 37.53 -12.84
CA ARG A 605 5.41 37.63 -13.03
C ARG A 605 6.11 38.16 -11.80
N GLN A 606 5.60 39.22 -11.16
CA GLN A 606 6.14 39.74 -9.90
C GLN A 606 6.08 38.69 -8.78
N ALA A 607 5.00 37.91 -8.69
CA ALA A 607 4.91 36.83 -7.72
C ALA A 607 6.00 35.77 -7.94
N ILE A 608 6.21 35.33 -9.19
CA ILE A 608 7.28 34.37 -9.53
C ILE A 608 8.67 34.97 -9.28
N GLN A 609 8.88 36.26 -9.55
CA GLN A 609 10.13 36.95 -9.21
C GLN A 609 10.39 36.96 -7.70
N ARG A 610 9.37 37.19 -6.86
CA ARG A 610 9.52 37.08 -5.40
C ARG A 610 9.92 35.67 -4.97
N LEU A 611 9.24 34.65 -5.51
CA LEU A 611 9.62 33.24 -5.27
C LEU A 611 11.05 32.95 -5.74
N SER A 612 11.51 33.59 -6.81
CA SER A 612 12.90 33.46 -7.26
C SER A 612 13.91 34.04 -6.27
N CYS A 613 13.60 35.18 -5.65
CA CYS A 613 14.43 35.77 -4.60
C CYS A 613 14.50 34.87 -3.36
N GLU A 614 13.37 34.31 -2.94
CA GLU A 614 13.30 33.36 -1.82
C GLU A 614 14.13 32.10 -2.10
N ALA A 615 13.93 31.48 -3.27
CA ALA A 615 14.67 30.29 -3.67
C ALA A 615 16.19 30.56 -3.77
N PHE A 616 16.55 31.74 -4.29
CA PHE A 616 17.95 32.17 -4.36
C PHE A 616 18.57 32.34 -2.97
N ALA A 617 17.87 32.98 -2.01
CA ALA A 617 18.35 33.16 -0.64
C ALA A 617 18.56 31.83 0.13
N GLU A 618 17.90 30.75 -0.32
CA GLU A 618 18.09 29.40 0.22
C GLU A 618 19.27 28.64 -0.40
N ARG A 619 20.02 29.24 -1.33
CA ARG A 619 21.21 28.62 -1.91
C ARG A 619 22.31 28.47 -0.87
N SER A 620 22.81 27.24 -0.73
CA SER A 620 23.90 26.91 0.20
C SER A 620 25.18 27.69 -0.11
N GLU A 621 25.42 28.04 -1.37
CA GLU A 621 26.55 28.88 -1.78
C GLU A 621 26.47 30.30 -1.21
N ILE A 622 25.26 30.80 -0.91
CA ILE A 622 25.01 32.15 -0.39
C ILE A 622 24.97 32.15 1.15
N ARG A 623 24.54 31.03 1.75
CA ARG A 623 24.53 30.86 3.22
C ARG A 623 25.88 30.56 3.84
N ARG A 624 26.91 30.24 3.06
CA ARG A 624 28.27 30.11 3.61
C ARG A 624 28.71 31.51 4.06
N PRO A 625 29.13 31.71 5.33
CA PRO A 625 29.86 32.92 5.67
C PRO A 625 31.05 32.99 4.71
N LEU A 626 31.21 34.15 4.06
CA LEU A 626 32.37 34.38 3.19
C LEU A 626 33.62 33.99 3.98
N PRO A 627 34.53 33.16 3.43
CA PRO A 627 35.78 32.86 4.10
C PRO A 627 36.59 34.15 4.15
N ASP A 628 36.50 34.85 5.27
CA ASP A 628 37.31 35.98 5.78
C ASP A 628 38.06 36.83 4.73
N ALA A 629 37.40 37.12 3.62
CA ALA A 629 37.96 37.96 2.57
C ALA A 629 37.50 39.38 2.88
N ARG A 630 38.41 40.13 3.51
CA ARG A 630 38.40 41.59 3.59
C ARG A 630 38.23 42.20 2.19
N LEU A 631 36.99 42.34 1.72
CA LEU A 631 36.63 43.09 0.53
C LEU A 631 35.36 43.88 0.84
N PRO A 632 35.38 45.22 0.73
CA PRO A 632 34.24 46.06 1.07
C PRO A 632 33.26 46.05 -0.09
N VAL A 633 32.37 45.07 -0.14
CA VAL A 633 31.18 45.13 -1.00
C VAL A 633 29.96 45.31 -0.10
N LYS A 634 29.51 46.56 0.02
CA LYS A 634 28.23 46.93 0.65
C LYS A 634 27.09 46.18 -0.04
N ILE A 635 26.59 45.12 0.60
CA ILE A 635 25.30 44.52 0.25
C ILE A 635 24.20 45.45 0.78
N CYS A 636 23.88 46.47 -0.01
CA CYS A 636 22.75 47.37 0.22
C CYS A 636 21.57 46.86 -0.62
N ALA A 637 20.78 45.93 -0.10
CA ALA A 637 19.51 45.53 -0.74
C ALA A 637 18.52 44.79 0.18
N ILE A 638 18.96 44.20 1.30
CA ILE A 638 18.09 43.32 2.10
C ILE A 638 17.49 44.03 3.34
N GLU A 639 18.11 45.10 3.84
CA GLU A 639 17.61 45.79 5.05
C GLU A 639 16.52 46.84 4.77
N GLN A 640 16.42 47.37 3.55
CA GLN A 640 15.44 48.41 3.24
C GLN A 640 14.01 47.85 3.11
N PHE A 641 13.84 46.57 2.80
CA PHE A 641 12.53 45.92 2.71
C PHE A 641 11.93 45.51 4.06
N ARG A 642 12.71 45.56 5.16
CA ARG A 642 12.25 45.20 6.50
C ARG A 642 11.69 46.38 7.29
N ARG A 643 11.85 47.61 6.81
CA ARG A 643 11.41 48.84 7.50
C ARG A 643 10.07 49.42 7.00
N GLU A 644 9.43 48.80 6.01
CA GLU A 644 8.10 49.21 5.51
C GLU A 644 7.00 48.15 5.76
N ARG A 645 7.01 47.50 6.94
CA ARG A 645 5.85 46.77 7.45
C ARG A 645 5.38 47.37 8.75
#